data_AF-A0A973EA95-F1
#
_entry.id   AF-A0A973EA95-F1
#
_cell.length_a   1.000
_cell.length_b   1.000
_cell.length_c   1.000
_cell.angle_alpha   90.00
_cell.angle_beta   90.00
_cell.angle_gamma   90.00
#
_symmetry.space_group_name_H-M   'P 1'
#
loop_
_entity.id
_entity.type
_entity.pdbx_description
1 polymer ?
#
loop_
_entity_poly.entity_id
_entity_poly.type
_entity_poly.pdbx_seq_one_letter_code
_entity_poly.pdbx_strand_id
1 'polypeptide(L)'
;SYLDSKQIVKRFSDRLFGGASPFVQAEALLTEKGSKLFRAFVEVNPESTSFALHHILSACCHEELKAIDGDTRRNLVWGLEKLCFHADVFEKSAWCMLLLASAENESWSNNATGMFAQLFRVNLSGTQAKPKIRFDLLKRAIEVNQLNIDMVVLEALSHAISTYGGTRTVGAEYQGTKAPLEEWRPELWQEVFEFWQQAIDLMLILIERGDAQKEKVLSDMGHSIRGFVAYGRVNMLDVAIRRVVSINGRFWPAALSSIKDTLEYDSKEMDKKKVDALRSWLEILCPDDVELSEKLKILITSPPWEHHKDEDGRYVDVAAENAKSLATDLSHNIDDLIPHLGSLLQGEQKQSYAFGYQLSREVSDVQPLIESSLECLKNIDHPDFRLILGLYRGLFEKSPDLWQKKIDRLILDEKFVYLYPDFIRTGNIQKEHLDKLLDLIQRGELSPNSANSLSYGSVTEGIEPDVMAEFCLHLAELGAQESWSALNVIYMYCFGNKGSIEKLRDQIKLLVITVPLHKEQQNTVTDIHHWHDMAEKLLKVRDQEFATALTSQLIAACKYGFNHGDIWSHIKPLMLNIMNDYGDTLWPIFGNAIVQAEGMERYWLQQLLDSETSLAVNMPSVLSVVPVESIIKWCSALPDLGPVFVARCLNVFETVDEQQQPSALFIALLENFGNDQRVANELHANMGTRGWSGSLVPYLESDKLALSPLINHENTNVRLWVKSHINYIDRQIDEELKRDEEDGFGLY
;
A
#
# COMPACT_ATOMS: atom_id res chain seq x y z
N SER A 1 -37.58 -18.04 -21.64
CA SER A 1 -36.82 -19.31 -21.63
C SER A 1 -35.37 -18.95 -21.92
N TYR A 2 -34.60 -18.92 -20.84
CA TYR A 2 -33.19 -18.52 -20.81
C TYR A 2 -32.31 -19.54 -21.55
N LEU A 3 -31.17 -19.09 -22.06
CA LEU A 3 -30.34 -19.81 -23.04
C LEU A 3 -29.73 -21.10 -22.47
N ASP A 4 -29.38 -21.10 -21.19
CA ASP A 4 -28.81 -22.22 -20.41
C ASP A 4 -29.75 -23.45 -20.29
N SER A 5 -31.07 -23.23 -20.31
CA SER A 5 -32.08 -24.30 -20.23
C SER A 5 -32.39 -24.96 -21.58
N LYS A 6 -31.94 -24.37 -22.70
CA LYS A 6 -32.29 -24.83 -24.06
C LYS A 6 -31.30 -25.85 -24.59
N GLN A 7 -31.78 -27.07 -24.86
CA GLN A 7 -30.96 -28.16 -25.44
C GLN A 7 -30.29 -27.76 -26.78
N ILE A 8 -30.93 -26.87 -27.55
CA ILE A 8 -30.36 -26.34 -28.80
C ILE A 8 -29.10 -25.51 -28.54
N VAL A 9 -29.09 -24.71 -27.47
CA VAL A 9 -27.95 -23.86 -27.11
C VAL A 9 -26.82 -24.71 -26.53
N LYS A 10 -27.13 -25.72 -25.70
CA LYS A 10 -26.12 -26.69 -25.23
C LYS A 10 -25.45 -27.43 -26.38
N ARG A 11 -26.22 -27.94 -27.35
CA ARG A 11 -25.68 -28.58 -28.56
C ARG A 11 -24.87 -27.63 -29.44
N PHE A 12 -25.24 -26.35 -29.48
CA PHE A 12 -24.43 -25.34 -30.16
C PHE A 12 -23.10 -25.11 -29.43
N SER A 13 -23.13 -25.02 -28.10
CA SER A 13 -21.93 -24.94 -27.26
C SER A 13 -21.02 -26.16 -27.44
N ASP A 14 -21.58 -27.38 -27.48
CA ASP A 14 -20.81 -28.61 -27.74
C ASP A 14 -20.11 -28.57 -29.10
N ARG A 15 -20.75 -27.97 -30.12
CA ARG A 15 -20.13 -27.81 -31.44
C ARG A 15 -19.08 -26.71 -31.48
N LEU A 16 -19.30 -25.64 -30.71
CA LEU A 16 -18.39 -24.49 -30.67
C LEU A 16 -17.13 -24.81 -29.87
N PHE A 17 -17.26 -25.50 -28.74
CA PHE A 17 -16.18 -25.83 -27.80
C PHE A 17 -15.72 -27.29 -27.85
N GLY A 18 -16.35 -28.15 -28.65
CA GLY A 18 -15.99 -29.57 -28.76
C GLY A 18 -15.20 -29.93 -30.02
N GLY A 19 -14.38 -30.97 -29.92
CA GLY A 19 -13.70 -31.60 -31.05
C GLY A 19 -12.70 -30.67 -31.77
N ALA A 20 -12.60 -30.81 -33.10
CA ALA A 20 -11.73 -30.00 -33.96
C ALA A 20 -12.38 -28.67 -34.40
N SER A 21 -13.16 -28.04 -33.52
CA SER A 21 -13.77 -26.75 -33.81
C SER A 21 -12.70 -25.69 -34.06
N PRO A 22 -12.82 -24.85 -35.10
CA PRO A 22 -11.87 -23.76 -35.36
C PRO A 22 -11.87 -22.70 -34.24
N PHE A 23 -12.88 -22.71 -33.36
CA PHE A 23 -12.92 -21.84 -32.18
C PHE A 23 -12.08 -22.37 -31.01
N VAL A 24 -11.77 -23.68 -30.99
CA VAL A 24 -10.87 -24.32 -30.00
C VAL A 24 -9.43 -24.26 -30.52
N GLN A 25 -9.01 -23.07 -30.94
CA GLN A 25 -7.65 -22.74 -31.33
C GLN A 25 -7.20 -21.51 -30.53
N ALA A 26 -5.93 -21.46 -30.15
CA ALA A 26 -5.39 -20.37 -29.33
C ALA A 26 -5.64 -19.00 -29.98
N GLU A 27 -5.45 -18.90 -31.29
CA GLU A 27 -5.60 -17.71 -32.11
C GLU A 27 -7.04 -17.18 -32.17
N ALA A 28 -8.02 -18.02 -31.85
CA ALA A 28 -9.42 -17.66 -31.82
C ALA A 28 -9.89 -17.33 -30.38
N LEU A 29 -9.59 -18.22 -29.42
CA LEU A 29 -10.09 -18.10 -28.05
C LEU A 29 -9.30 -17.08 -27.22
N LEU A 30 -7.97 -16.98 -27.39
CA LEU A 30 -7.10 -16.06 -26.66
C LEU A 30 -7.06 -14.66 -27.30
N THR A 31 -8.22 -14.20 -27.76
CA THR A 31 -8.45 -12.83 -28.20
C THR A 31 -9.47 -12.16 -27.28
N GLU A 32 -9.54 -10.84 -27.29
CA GLU A 32 -10.51 -10.11 -26.47
C GLU A 32 -11.96 -10.56 -26.78
N LYS A 33 -12.29 -10.74 -28.06
CA LYS A 33 -13.62 -11.21 -28.48
C LYS A 33 -13.85 -12.69 -28.14
N GLY A 34 -12.84 -13.53 -28.35
CA GLY A 34 -12.90 -14.96 -28.06
C GLY A 34 -13.07 -15.24 -26.58
N SER A 35 -12.31 -14.56 -25.73
CA SER A 35 -12.37 -14.69 -24.27
C SER A 35 -13.68 -14.13 -23.69
N LYS A 36 -14.22 -13.03 -24.24
CA LYS A 36 -15.58 -12.54 -23.91
C LYS A 36 -16.65 -13.59 -24.23
N LEU A 37 -16.54 -14.23 -25.40
CA LEU A 37 -17.46 -15.31 -25.78
C LEU A 37 -17.29 -16.53 -24.87
N PHE A 38 -16.06 -16.96 -24.59
CA PHE A 38 -15.77 -18.03 -23.63
C PHE A 38 -16.46 -17.77 -22.29
N ARG A 39 -16.25 -16.57 -21.71
CA ARG A 39 -16.85 -16.16 -20.44
C ARG A 39 -18.37 -16.24 -20.45
N ALA A 40 -19.03 -15.90 -21.55
CA ALA A 40 -20.49 -16.00 -21.65
C ALA A 40 -21.01 -17.45 -21.70
N PHE A 41 -20.19 -18.40 -22.17
CA PHE A 41 -20.60 -19.80 -22.36
C PHE A 41 -20.25 -20.73 -21.19
N VAL A 42 -19.40 -20.30 -20.25
CA VAL A 42 -19.02 -21.12 -19.09
C VAL A 42 -20.23 -21.56 -18.26
N GLU A 43 -21.27 -20.73 -18.16
CA GLU A 43 -22.49 -21.05 -17.42
C GLU A 43 -23.44 -21.98 -18.19
N VAL A 44 -23.34 -21.93 -19.53
CA VAL A 44 -24.19 -22.71 -20.44
C VAL A 44 -23.71 -24.16 -20.53
N ASN A 45 -22.40 -24.36 -20.66
CA ASN A 45 -21.79 -25.68 -20.78
C ASN A 45 -20.39 -25.71 -20.13
N PRO A 46 -20.33 -25.77 -18.77
CA PRO A 46 -19.08 -25.76 -18.03
C PRO A 46 -18.08 -26.83 -18.48
N GLU A 47 -18.61 -28.01 -18.82
CA GLU A 47 -17.83 -29.15 -19.27
C GLU A 47 -17.05 -28.81 -20.54
N SER A 48 -17.75 -28.53 -21.64
CA SER A 48 -17.08 -28.28 -22.94
C SER A 48 -16.13 -27.09 -22.88
N THR A 49 -16.50 -26.01 -22.17
CA THR A 49 -15.63 -24.84 -22.03
C THR A 49 -14.38 -25.15 -21.22
N SER A 50 -14.49 -25.92 -20.13
CA SER A 50 -13.35 -26.32 -19.30
C SER A 50 -12.39 -27.21 -20.09
N PHE A 51 -12.91 -28.22 -20.81
CA PHE A 51 -12.09 -29.10 -21.65
C PHE A 51 -11.38 -28.32 -22.77
N ALA A 52 -12.07 -27.40 -23.44
CA ALA A 52 -11.51 -26.57 -24.50
C ALA A 52 -10.37 -25.69 -23.99
N LEU A 53 -10.59 -24.96 -22.89
CA LEU A 53 -9.57 -24.07 -22.34
C LEU A 53 -8.37 -24.86 -21.80
N HIS A 54 -8.62 -26.01 -21.15
CA HIS A 54 -7.55 -26.89 -20.68
C HIS A 54 -6.69 -27.43 -21.83
N HIS A 55 -7.32 -27.80 -22.96
CA HIS A 55 -6.57 -28.23 -24.14
C HIS A 55 -5.65 -27.13 -24.67
N ILE A 56 -6.16 -25.89 -24.76
CA ILE A 56 -5.40 -24.74 -25.28
C ILE A 56 -4.27 -24.36 -24.33
N LEU A 57 -4.57 -24.08 -23.06
CA LEU A 57 -3.56 -23.57 -22.12
C LEU A 57 -2.50 -24.61 -21.79
N SER A 58 -2.84 -25.91 -21.79
CA SER A 58 -1.84 -26.97 -21.54
C SER A 58 -0.85 -27.15 -22.70
N ALA A 59 -1.15 -26.60 -23.89
CA ALA A 59 -0.24 -26.62 -25.03
C ALA A 59 0.66 -25.37 -25.09
N CYS A 60 0.32 -24.30 -24.34
CA CYS A 60 1.08 -23.06 -24.31
C CYS A 60 2.37 -23.21 -23.50
N CYS A 61 3.44 -22.54 -23.94
CA CYS A 61 4.64 -22.32 -23.14
C CYS A 61 4.47 -21.13 -22.17
N HIS A 62 5.43 -20.95 -21.25
CA HIS A 62 5.37 -19.90 -20.23
C HIS A 62 5.25 -18.49 -20.84
N GLU A 63 6.00 -18.18 -21.90
CA GLU A 63 5.93 -16.85 -22.55
C GLU A 63 4.58 -16.61 -23.23
N GLU A 64 3.97 -17.64 -23.82
CA GLU A 64 2.62 -17.54 -24.40
C GLU A 64 1.56 -17.31 -23.31
N LEU A 65 1.66 -18.00 -22.17
CA LEU A 65 0.77 -17.77 -21.02
C LEU A 65 0.93 -16.36 -20.45
N LYS A 66 2.17 -15.86 -20.39
CA LYS A 66 2.50 -14.52 -19.92
C LYS A 66 2.04 -13.41 -20.88
N ALA A 67 1.99 -13.70 -22.17
CA ALA A 67 1.50 -12.79 -23.20
C ALA A 67 -0.03 -12.64 -23.20
N ILE A 68 -0.78 -13.51 -22.50
CA ILE A 68 -2.21 -13.32 -22.28
C ILE A 68 -2.38 -12.20 -21.24
N ASP A 69 -2.75 -11.01 -21.70
CA ASP A 69 -2.87 -9.80 -20.89
C ASP A 69 -4.24 -9.10 -21.04
N GLY A 70 -4.37 -7.98 -20.31
CA GLY A 70 -5.51 -7.06 -20.38
C GLY A 70 -6.88 -7.74 -20.24
N ASP A 71 -7.83 -7.28 -21.06
CA ASP A 71 -9.20 -7.80 -21.08
C ASP A 71 -9.25 -9.30 -21.36
N THR A 72 -8.35 -9.83 -22.18
CA THR A 72 -8.36 -11.27 -22.53
C THR A 72 -8.12 -12.11 -21.29
N ARG A 73 -7.05 -11.82 -20.55
CA ARG A 73 -6.71 -12.52 -19.31
C ARG A 73 -7.84 -12.41 -18.30
N ARG A 74 -8.37 -11.20 -18.12
CA ARG A 74 -9.42 -10.90 -17.16
C ARG A 74 -10.71 -11.68 -17.43
N ASN A 75 -11.10 -11.80 -18.70
CA ASN A 75 -12.24 -12.63 -19.10
C ASN A 75 -12.00 -14.13 -18.83
N LEU A 76 -10.78 -14.63 -19.03
CA LEU A 76 -10.43 -16.02 -18.70
C LEU A 76 -10.46 -16.27 -17.19
N VAL A 77 -9.87 -15.39 -16.38
CA VAL A 77 -9.87 -15.51 -14.91
C VAL A 77 -11.31 -15.51 -14.38
N TRP A 78 -12.17 -14.60 -14.82
CA TRP A 78 -13.59 -14.58 -14.44
C TRP A 78 -14.36 -15.82 -14.90
N GLY A 79 -14.07 -16.34 -16.10
CA GLY A 79 -14.67 -17.57 -16.57
C GLY A 79 -14.20 -18.78 -15.75
N LEU A 80 -12.91 -18.85 -15.43
CA LEU A 80 -12.31 -19.91 -14.62
C LEU A 80 -12.79 -19.87 -13.17
N GLU A 81 -13.02 -18.69 -12.59
CA GLU A 81 -13.62 -18.56 -11.26
C GLU A 81 -14.96 -19.30 -11.19
N LYS A 82 -15.82 -19.13 -12.20
CA LYS A 82 -17.10 -19.85 -12.33
C LYS A 82 -16.90 -21.35 -12.55
N LEU A 83 -15.98 -21.75 -13.41
CA LEU A 83 -15.73 -23.16 -13.72
C LEU A 83 -15.13 -23.92 -12.51
N CYS A 84 -14.20 -23.30 -11.78
CA CYS A 84 -13.61 -23.86 -10.56
C CYS A 84 -14.65 -24.05 -9.44
N PHE A 85 -15.82 -23.41 -9.52
CA PHE A 85 -16.88 -23.65 -8.56
C PHE A 85 -17.45 -25.07 -8.64
N HIS A 86 -17.53 -25.63 -9.86
CA HIS A 86 -18.13 -26.95 -10.13
C HIS A 86 -17.17 -28.09 -9.81
N ALA A 87 -17.61 -29.05 -8.99
CA ALA A 87 -16.79 -30.22 -8.64
C ALA A 87 -16.43 -31.10 -9.87
N ASP A 88 -17.36 -31.25 -10.82
CA ASP A 88 -17.20 -32.17 -11.97
C ASP A 88 -16.12 -31.73 -12.97
N VAL A 89 -15.83 -30.43 -13.03
CA VAL A 89 -14.83 -29.85 -13.94
C VAL A 89 -13.67 -29.17 -13.20
N PHE A 90 -13.62 -29.33 -11.87
CA PHE A 90 -12.66 -28.64 -11.01
C PHE A 90 -11.22 -28.88 -11.45
N GLU A 91 -10.80 -30.14 -11.60
CA GLU A 91 -9.39 -30.48 -11.84
C GLU A 91 -8.82 -29.78 -13.08
N LYS A 92 -9.58 -29.74 -14.18
CA LYS A 92 -9.13 -29.11 -15.43
C LYS A 92 -9.16 -27.59 -15.33
N SER A 93 -10.19 -27.04 -14.70
CA SER A 93 -10.36 -25.59 -14.55
C SER A 93 -9.32 -25.01 -13.60
N ALA A 94 -9.10 -25.65 -12.45
CA ALA A 94 -8.06 -25.26 -11.50
C ALA A 94 -6.65 -25.44 -12.09
N TRP A 95 -6.42 -26.43 -12.95
CA TRP A 95 -5.15 -26.55 -13.69
C TRP A 95 -4.93 -25.40 -14.66
N CYS A 96 -5.98 -24.94 -15.35
CA CYS A 96 -5.91 -23.73 -16.19
C CYS A 96 -5.59 -22.48 -15.35
N MET A 97 -6.24 -22.33 -14.19
CA MET A 97 -5.98 -21.22 -13.28
C MET A 97 -4.52 -21.25 -12.77
N LEU A 98 -4.00 -22.43 -12.44
CA LEU A 98 -2.60 -22.65 -12.06
C LEU A 98 -1.64 -22.21 -13.18
N LEU A 99 -1.91 -22.59 -14.43
CA LEU A 99 -1.06 -22.21 -15.56
C LEU A 99 -1.00 -20.69 -15.73
N LEU A 100 -2.14 -20.00 -15.65
CA LEU A 100 -2.19 -18.53 -15.70
C LEU A 100 -1.47 -17.92 -14.49
N ALA A 101 -1.71 -18.41 -13.27
CA ALA A 101 -1.05 -17.96 -12.05
C ALA A 101 0.48 -18.12 -12.12
N SER A 102 0.96 -19.22 -12.73
CA SER A 102 2.39 -19.47 -12.91
C SER A 102 3.08 -18.48 -13.85
N ALA A 103 2.30 -17.69 -14.60
CA ALA A 103 2.70 -16.63 -15.50
C ALA A 103 1.94 -15.34 -15.18
N GLU A 104 1.89 -14.98 -13.89
CA GLU A 104 1.16 -13.79 -13.42
C GLU A 104 1.71 -12.49 -14.02
N ASN A 105 0.82 -11.60 -14.46
CA ASN A 105 1.15 -10.30 -15.04
C ASN A 105 0.23 -9.15 -14.55
N GLU A 106 -0.62 -9.42 -13.55
CA GLU A 106 -1.55 -8.44 -12.94
C GLU A 106 -1.19 -8.12 -11.48
N SER A 107 -1.33 -6.85 -11.07
CA SER A 107 -0.91 -6.36 -9.74
C SER A 107 -2.03 -6.30 -8.68
N TRP A 108 -3.28 -6.59 -9.04
CA TRP A 108 -4.42 -6.60 -8.12
C TRP A 108 -4.65 -7.98 -7.49
N SER A 109 -5.25 -8.01 -6.29
CA SER A 109 -5.36 -9.23 -5.47
C SER A 109 -6.28 -10.31 -6.04
N ASN A 110 -7.25 -9.96 -6.90
CA ASN A 110 -8.13 -10.92 -7.58
C ASN A 110 -7.59 -11.36 -8.96
N ASN A 111 -6.27 -11.46 -9.07
CA ASN A 111 -5.57 -12.04 -10.22
C ASN A 111 -5.61 -13.58 -10.20
N ALA A 112 -4.99 -14.24 -11.20
CA ALA A 112 -5.03 -15.69 -11.31
C ALA A 112 -4.37 -16.38 -10.10
N THR A 113 -3.27 -15.83 -9.59
CA THR A 113 -2.60 -16.35 -8.37
C THR A 113 -3.50 -16.27 -7.15
N GLY A 114 -4.12 -15.12 -6.89
CA GLY A 114 -5.02 -14.93 -5.75
C GLY A 114 -6.27 -15.82 -5.85
N MET A 115 -6.85 -15.93 -7.05
CA MET A 115 -7.99 -16.81 -7.29
C MET A 115 -7.64 -18.29 -7.14
N PHE A 116 -6.47 -18.73 -7.63
CA PHE A 116 -6.00 -20.10 -7.41
C PHE A 116 -5.80 -20.38 -5.93
N ALA A 117 -5.12 -19.50 -5.19
CA ALA A 117 -4.86 -19.67 -3.77
C ALA A 117 -6.15 -19.69 -2.93
N GLN A 118 -7.18 -18.93 -3.31
CA GLN A 118 -8.50 -18.97 -2.66
C GLN A 118 -9.12 -20.38 -2.69
N LEU A 119 -8.95 -21.12 -3.79
CA LEU A 119 -9.43 -22.50 -3.92
C LEU A 119 -8.81 -23.44 -2.88
N PHE A 120 -7.83 -23.01 -2.08
CA PHE A 120 -7.13 -23.81 -1.07
C PHE A 120 -7.45 -23.41 0.37
N ARG A 121 -8.43 -22.52 0.60
CA ARG A 121 -8.90 -22.16 1.95
C ARG A 121 -9.85 -23.20 2.55
N VAL A 122 -9.85 -23.34 3.88
CA VAL A 122 -10.81 -24.21 4.59
C VAL A 122 -12.24 -23.68 4.46
N ASN A 123 -12.42 -22.38 4.63
CA ASN A 123 -13.69 -21.67 4.44
C ASN A 123 -13.54 -20.64 3.32
N LEU A 124 -14.66 -20.29 2.66
CA LEU A 124 -14.68 -19.29 1.58
C LEU A 124 -13.75 -19.68 0.41
N SER A 125 -13.78 -20.97 0.05
CA SER A 125 -12.96 -21.51 -1.02
C SER A 125 -13.53 -21.20 -2.41
N GLY A 126 -14.85 -20.95 -2.49
CA GLY A 126 -15.52 -20.72 -3.77
C GLY A 126 -15.52 -21.95 -4.68
N THR A 127 -15.55 -23.15 -4.10
CA THR A 127 -15.61 -24.40 -4.87
C THR A 127 -16.37 -25.52 -4.14
N GLN A 128 -17.10 -26.34 -4.90
CA GLN A 128 -17.71 -27.60 -4.46
C GLN A 128 -16.70 -28.74 -4.30
N ALA A 129 -15.48 -28.57 -4.83
CA ALA A 129 -14.49 -29.63 -4.82
C ALA A 129 -14.03 -29.96 -3.40
N LYS A 130 -14.10 -31.26 -3.06
CA LYS A 130 -13.66 -31.77 -1.76
C LYS A 130 -12.13 -31.66 -1.60
N PRO A 131 -11.62 -31.55 -0.35
CA PRO A 131 -10.19 -31.40 -0.08
C PRO A 131 -9.29 -32.40 -0.80
N LYS A 132 -9.69 -33.67 -0.89
CA LYS A 132 -8.91 -34.70 -1.58
C LYS A 132 -8.58 -34.32 -3.03
N ILE A 133 -9.58 -33.90 -3.80
CA ILE A 133 -9.42 -33.52 -5.22
C ILE A 133 -8.49 -32.31 -5.33
N ARG A 134 -8.66 -31.34 -4.43
CA ARG A 134 -7.84 -30.12 -4.35
C ARG A 134 -6.37 -30.46 -4.09
N PHE A 135 -6.08 -31.25 -3.05
CA PHE A 135 -4.69 -31.63 -2.72
C PHE A 135 -4.05 -32.57 -3.73
N ASP A 136 -4.81 -33.44 -4.40
CA ASP A 136 -4.28 -34.28 -5.47
C ASP A 136 -3.84 -33.42 -6.67
N LEU A 137 -4.52 -32.31 -6.94
CA LEU A 137 -4.06 -31.31 -7.92
C LEU A 137 -2.74 -30.64 -7.50
N LEU A 138 -2.58 -30.27 -6.23
CA LEU A 138 -1.31 -29.69 -5.74
C LEU A 138 -0.16 -30.69 -5.83
N LYS A 139 -0.38 -31.97 -5.49
CA LYS A 139 0.64 -33.02 -5.63
C LYS A 139 1.09 -33.15 -7.09
N ARG A 140 0.14 -33.18 -8.03
CA ARG A 140 0.43 -33.18 -9.46
C ARG A 140 1.19 -31.92 -9.90
N ALA A 141 0.85 -30.75 -9.37
CA ALA A 141 1.56 -29.50 -9.67
C ALA A 141 3.00 -29.54 -9.18
N ILE A 142 3.23 -30.04 -7.96
CA ILE A 142 4.56 -30.23 -7.39
C ILE A 142 5.39 -31.18 -8.28
N GLU A 143 4.82 -32.26 -8.80
CA GLU A 143 5.54 -33.18 -9.70
C GLU A 143 6.09 -32.53 -10.99
N VAL A 144 5.53 -31.38 -11.42
CA VAL A 144 6.04 -30.63 -12.59
C VAL A 144 7.46 -30.08 -12.35
N ASN A 145 7.83 -29.85 -11.08
CA ASN A 145 9.18 -29.46 -10.67
C ASN A 145 9.68 -28.17 -11.36
N GLN A 146 8.85 -27.13 -11.36
CA GLN A 146 9.18 -25.81 -11.90
C GLN A 146 8.98 -24.74 -10.84
N LEU A 147 9.96 -23.83 -10.70
CA LEU A 147 9.96 -22.79 -9.66
C LEU A 147 8.69 -21.94 -9.66
N ASN A 148 8.26 -21.47 -10.84
CA ASN A 148 7.07 -20.63 -10.97
C ASN A 148 5.78 -21.35 -10.55
N ILE A 149 5.66 -22.66 -10.78
CA ILE A 149 4.53 -23.46 -10.32
C ILE A 149 4.62 -23.70 -8.81
N ASP A 150 5.81 -24.02 -8.30
CA ASP A 150 6.03 -24.22 -6.87
C ASP A 150 5.64 -22.99 -6.05
N MET A 151 5.99 -21.80 -6.53
CA MET A 151 5.63 -20.56 -5.83
C MET A 151 4.12 -20.34 -5.77
N VAL A 152 3.37 -20.69 -6.83
CA VAL A 152 1.90 -20.64 -6.81
C VAL A 152 1.32 -21.69 -5.87
N VAL A 153 1.90 -22.90 -5.84
CA VAL A 153 1.51 -23.94 -4.87
C VAL A 153 1.76 -23.47 -3.44
N LEU A 154 2.90 -22.84 -3.16
CA LEU A 154 3.21 -22.29 -1.84
C LEU A 154 2.22 -21.19 -1.44
N GLU A 155 1.79 -20.35 -2.38
CA GLU A 155 0.75 -19.36 -2.10
C GLU A 155 -0.62 -19.99 -1.82
N ALA A 156 -0.96 -21.07 -2.51
CA ALA A 156 -2.14 -21.86 -2.16
C ALA A 156 -2.02 -22.51 -0.77
N LEU A 157 -0.83 -23.02 -0.42
CA LEU A 157 -0.56 -23.63 0.88
C LEU A 157 -0.57 -22.60 2.03
N SER A 158 -0.11 -21.37 1.78
CA SER A 158 -0.18 -20.27 2.75
C SER A 158 -1.64 -19.97 3.14
N HIS A 159 -2.54 -19.94 2.15
CA HIS A 159 -3.98 -19.82 2.35
C HIS A 159 -4.59 -21.05 3.05
N ALA A 160 -4.06 -22.25 2.78
CA ALA A 160 -4.51 -23.49 3.39
C ALA A 160 -4.21 -23.55 4.90
N ILE A 161 -3.05 -23.02 5.32
CA ILE A 161 -2.62 -23.02 6.73
C ILE A 161 -3.09 -21.78 7.52
N SER A 162 -3.78 -20.83 6.88
CA SER A 162 -4.28 -19.63 7.55
C SER A 162 -5.34 -19.97 8.61
N THR A 163 -5.12 -19.46 9.81
CA THR A 163 -6.01 -19.62 10.97
C THR A 163 -6.90 -18.41 11.27
N TYR A 164 -6.70 -17.29 10.55
CA TYR A 164 -7.32 -15.99 10.86
C TYR A 164 -8.47 -15.62 9.90
N GLY A 165 -8.90 -16.55 9.04
CA GLY A 165 -9.98 -16.35 8.08
C GLY A 165 -9.54 -15.67 6.79
N GLY A 166 -10.50 -15.15 6.03
CA GLY A 166 -10.28 -14.44 4.77
C GLY A 166 -11.59 -13.84 4.24
N THR A 167 -11.49 -13.07 3.17
CA THR A 167 -12.66 -12.53 2.43
C THR A 167 -12.68 -13.11 1.01
N ARG A 168 -13.86 -13.22 0.41
CA ARG A 168 -14.08 -13.63 -0.97
C ARG A 168 -15.09 -12.70 -1.63
N THR A 169 -14.90 -12.41 -2.91
CA THR A 169 -15.90 -11.77 -3.76
C THR A 169 -17.03 -12.75 -4.08
N VAL A 170 -18.26 -12.35 -3.79
CA VAL A 170 -19.48 -13.09 -4.10
C VAL A 170 -19.87 -12.83 -5.56
N GLY A 171 -20.37 -13.85 -6.27
CA GLY A 171 -20.83 -13.72 -7.66
C GLY A 171 -20.70 -15.00 -8.48
N ALA A 172 -19.60 -15.73 -8.30
CA ALA A 172 -19.30 -16.93 -9.09
C ALA A 172 -20.24 -18.12 -8.81
N GLU A 173 -20.90 -18.14 -7.66
CA GLU A 173 -21.95 -19.10 -7.29
C GLU A 173 -23.22 -18.95 -8.12
N TYR A 174 -23.47 -17.76 -8.67
CA TYR A 174 -24.66 -17.43 -9.46
C TYR A 174 -24.33 -17.63 -10.94
N GLN A 175 -24.85 -18.70 -11.53
CA GLN A 175 -24.52 -19.12 -12.90
C GLN A 175 -25.78 -19.47 -13.68
N GLY A 176 -26.22 -18.53 -14.52
CA GLY A 176 -27.47 -18.59 -15.25
C GLY A 176 -28.69 -18.69 -14.32
N THR A 177 -29.72 -19.40 -14.77
CA THR A 177 -31.02 -19.45 -14.05
C THR A 177 -31.13 -20.52 -12.98
N LYS A 178 -30.02 -21.18 -12.65
CA LYS A 178 -30.01 -22.28 -11.67
C LYS A 178 -29.90 -21.72 -10.26
N ALA A 179 -30.29 -22.53 -9.28
CA ALA A 179 -30.04 -22.22 -7.88
C ALA A 179 -28.53 -21.98 -7.66
N PRO A 180 -28.16 -21.05 -6.77
CA PRO A 180 -26.75 -20.75 -6.49
C PRO A 180 -25.99 -22.01 -6.06
N LEU A 181 -24.76 -22.15 -6.54
CA LEU A 181 -23.90 -23.25 -6.14
C LEU A 181 -23.42 -23.06 -4.71
N GLU A 182 -23.52 -24.11 -3.90
CA GLU A 182 -22.98 -24.11 -2.54
C GLU A 182 -21.52 -24.57 -2.56
N GLU A 183 -20.63 -23.82 -1.92
CA GLU A 183 -19.24 -24.25 -1.75
C GLU A 183 -19.11 -25.37 -0.72
N TRP A 184 -18.02 -26.14 -0.82
CA TRP A 184 -17.67 -27.12 0.22
C TRP A 184 -17.39 -26.42 1.55
N ARG A 185 -17.91 -26.99 2.63
CA ARG A 185 -17.67 -26.57 4.01
C ARG A 185 -17.37 -27.81 4.85
N PRO A 186 -16.40 -27.75 5.78
CA PRO A 186 -16.14 -28.86 6.69
C PRO A 186 -17.34 -29.06 7.61
N GLU A 187 -17.77 -30.31 7.77
CA GLU A 187 -18.81 -30.69 8.73
C GLU A 187 -18.19 -30.99 10.10
N LEU A 188 -16.92 -31.41 10.13
CA LEU A 188 -16.20 -31.79 11.33
C LEU A 188 -14.83 -31.10 11.44
N TRP A 189 -14.42 -30.78 12.67
CA TRP A 189 -13.06 -30.30 12.97
C TRP A 189 -11.95 -31.25 12.51
N GLN A 190 -12.24 -32.55 12.48
CA GLN A 190 -11.28 -33.54 12.00
C GLN A 190 -10.92 -33.31 10.51
N GLU A 191 -11.87 -32.90 9.68
CA GLU A 191 -11.60 -32.57 8.27
C GLU A 191 -10.66 -31.36 8.15
N VAL A 192 -10.86 -30.35 9.00
CA VAL A 192 -9.97 -29.18 9.08
C VAL A 192 -8.56 -29.58 9.51
N PHE A 193 -8.44 -30.49 10.49
CA PHE A 193 -7.15 -30.96 10.97
C PHE A 193 -6.39 -31.79 9.92
N GLU A 194 -7.09 -32.62 9.15
CA GLU A 194 -6.52 -33.37 8.04
C GLU A 194 -6.15 -32.46 6.86
N PHE A 195 -6.92 -31.40 6.65
CA PHE A 195 -6.63 -30.35 5.66
C PHE A 195 -5.30 -29.66 5.98
N TRP A 196 -5.13 -29.21 7.22
CA TRP A 196 -3.89 -28.56 7.68
C TRP A 196 -2.70 -29.51 7.66
N GLN A 197 -2.88 -30.77 8.07
CA GLN A 197 -1.81 -31.77 8.02
C GLN A 197 -1.29 -31.95 6.58
N GLN A 198 -2.20 -32.12 5.61
CA GLN A 198 -1.80 -32.26 4.20
C GLN A 198 -1.09 -31.01 3.67
N ALA A 199 -1.52 -29.82 4.08
CA ALA A 199 -0.86 -28.58 3.67
C ALA A 199 0.58 -28.52 4.19
N ILE A 200 0.80 -28.79 5.48
CA ILE A 200 2.13 -28.80 6.11
C ILE A 200 3.01 -29.87 5.48
N ASP A 201 2.49 -31.07 5.22
CA ASP A 201 3.26 -32.15 4.60
C ASP A 201 3.78 -31.73 3.20
N LEU A 202 2.97 -31.03 2.40
CA LEU A 202 3.41 -30.51 1.10
C LEU A 202 4.44 -29.38 1.22
N MET A 203 4.30 -28.49 2.22
CA MET A 203 5.31 -27.45 2.47
C MET A 203 6.67 -28.05 2.87
N LEU A 204 6.65 -29.14 3.67
CA LEU A 204 7.86 -29.88 4.05
C LEU A 204 8.53 -30.60 2.88
N ILE A 205 7.81 -30.90 1.80
CA ILE A 205 8.41 -31.39 0.55
C ILE A 205 9.08 -30.23 -0.20
N LEU A 206 8.42 -29.07 -0.25
CA LEU A 206 8.87 -27.91 -1.02
C LEU A 206 10.08 -27.18 -0.40
N ILE A 207 10.28 -27.28 0.92
CA ILE A 207 11.43 -26.65 1.61
C ILE A 207 12.80 -27.16 1.11
N GLU A 208 12.85 -28.37 0.56
CA GLU A 208 14.09 -29.00 0.05
C GLU A 208 14.34 -28.68 -1.43
N ARG A 209 13.47 -27.91 -2.11
CA ARG A 209 13.56 -27.68 -3.57
C ARG A 209 14.55 -26.61 -4.00
N GLY A 210 14.69 -25.54 -3.23
CA GLY A 210 15.47 -24.36 -3.61
C GLY A 210 15.32 -23.25 -2.60
N ASP A 211 16.17 -22.23 -2.68
CA ASP A 211 16.22 -21.18 -1.67
C ASP A 211 14.95 -20.32 -1.63
N ALA A 212 14.38 -20.00 -2.80
CA ALA A 212 13.12 -19.26 -2.88
C ALA A 212 11.94 -20.02 -2.25
N GLN A 213 11.80 -21.33 -2.54
CA GLN A 213 10.78 -22.16 -1.92
C GLN A 213 11.01 -22.29 -0.41
N LYS A 214 12.26 -22.50 0.01
CA LYS A 214 12.64 -22.62 1.41
C LYS A 214 12.30 -21.37 2.20
N GLU A 215 12.67 -20.19 1.70
CA GLU A 215 12.38 -18.90 2.33
C GLU A 215 10.88 -18.70 2.53
N LYS A 216 10.08 -18.95 1.49
CA LYS A 216 8.61 -18.86 1.56
C LYS A 216 8.01 -19.84 2.56
N VAL A 217 8.46 -21.09 2.58
CA VAL A 217 8.01 -22.10 3.56
C VAL A 217 8.35 -21.67 4.99
N LEU A 218 9.59 -21.22 5.25
CA LEU A 218 10.02 -20.77 6.57
C LEU A 218 9.19 -19.57 7.05
N SER A 219 8.89 -18.62 6.17
CA SER A 219 8.04 -17.49 6.49
C SER A 219 6.62 -17.94 6.84
N ASP A 220 5.95 -18.65 5.93
CA ASP A 220 4.54 -19.00 6.09
C ASP A 220 4.32 -19.94 7.29
N MET A 221 5.15 -20.98 7.42
CA MET A 221 5.06 -21.90 8.57
C MET A 221 5.39 -21.20 9.88
N GLY A 222 6.44 -20.35 9.91
CA GLY A 222 6.85 -19.63 11.11
C GLY A 222 5.74 -18.74 11.66
N HIS A 223 5.07 -17.97 10.81
CA HIS A 223 3.96 -17.09 11.21
C HIS A 223 2.69 -17.87 11.61
N SER A 224 2.52 -19.11 11.15
CA SER A 224 1.34 -19.94 11.46
C SER A 224 1.35 -20.59 12.85
N ILE A 225 2.52 -20.63 13.53
CA ILE A 225 2.71 -21.39 14.78
C ILE A 225 1.69 -20.98 15.85
N ARG A 226 1.58 -19.68 16.16
CA ARG A 226 0.67 -19.16 17.18
C ARG A 226 -0.78 -19.60 16.93
N GLY A 227 -1.25 -19.47 15.68
CA GLY A 227 -2.59 -19.91 15.28
C GLY A 227 -2.81 -21.40 15.52
N PHE A 228 -1.88 -22.24 15.08
CA PHE A 228 -1.98 -23.70 15.29
C PHE A 228 -1.90 -24.12 16.76
N VAL A 229 -1.14 -23.40 17.59
CA VAL A 229 -1.13 -23.61 19.04
C VAL A 229 -2.49 -23.28 19.66
N ALA A 230 -3.14 -22.20 19.23
CA ALA A 230 -4.49 -21.85 19.66
C ALA A 230 -5.48 -22.99 19.36
N TYR A 231 -5.43 -23.56 18.15
CA TYR A 231 -6.24 -24.71 17.73
C TYR A 231 -5.75 -26.09 18.26
N GLY A 232 -4.72 -26.12 19.11
CA GLY A 232 -4.25 -27.35 19.77
C GLY A 232 -3.48 -28.31 18.89
N ARG A 233 -2.96 -27.87 17.75
CA ARG A 233 -2.20 -28.69 16.78
C ARG A 233 -0.72 -28.88 17.15
N VAL A 234 -0.43 -28.99 18.45
CA VAL A 234 0.95 -29.06 18.99
C VAL A 234 1.74 -30.25 18.43
N ASN A 235 1.14 -31.44 18.33
CA ASN A 235 1.86 -32.62 17.82
C ASN A 235 2.26 -32.47 16.34
N MET A 236 1.39 -31.86 15.52
CA MET A 236 1.67 -31.59 14.11
C MET A 236 2.82 -30.59 13.98
N LEU A 237 2.77 -29.50 14.77
CA LEU A 237 3.83 -28.51 14.84
C LEU A 237 5.16 -29.09 15.32
N ASP A 238 5.17 -29.95 16.34
CA ASP A 238 6.42 -30.54 16.87
C ASP A 238 7.16 -31.34 15.79
N VAL A 239 6.44 -32.19 15.05
CA VAL A 239 7.01 -32.96 13.94
C VAL A 239 7.53 -32.03 12.84
N ALA A 240 6.73 -31.02 12.46
CA ALA A 240 7.08 -30.09 11.41
C ALA A 240 8.29 -29.21 11.78
N ILE A 241 8.32 -28.65 12.99
CA ILE A 241 9.42 -27.80 13.48
C ILE A 241 10.73 -28.60 13.53
N ARG A 242 10.72 -29.81 14.09
CA ARG A 242 11.91 -30.67 14.12
C ARG A 242 12.41 -30.99 12.72
N ARG A 243 11.50 -31.26 11.77
CA ARG A 243 11.87 -31.50 10.37
C ARG A 243 12.48 -30.25 9.73
N VAL A 244 11.87 -29.08 9.90
CA VAL A 244 12.41 -27.82 9.38
C VAL A 244 13.80 -27.54 9.96
N VAL A 245 13.98 -27.64 11.28
CA VAL A 245 15.28 -27.42 11.93
C VAL A 245 16.34 -28.41 11.43
N SER A 246 15.96 -29.67 11.13
CA SER A 246 16.88 -30.65 10.55
C SER A 246 17.36 -30.31 9.13
N ILE A 247 16.60 -29.48 8.38
CA ILE A 247 16.89 -29.10 6.99
C ILE A 247 17.55 -27.72 6.93
N ASN A 248 16.98 -26.74 7.64
CA ASN A 248 17.36 -25.34 7.60
C ASN A 248 18.42 -24.96 8.65
N GLY A 249 18.60 -25.80 9.67
CA GLY A 249 19.30 -25.41 10.89
C GLY A 249 18.43 -24.59 11.83
N ARG A 250 19.04 -24.09 12.90
CA ARG A 250 18.34 -23.45 14.02
C ARG A 250 17.88 -22.03 13.73
N PHE A 251 18.50 -21.37 12.74
CA PHE A 251 18.15 -19.99 12.39
C PHE A 251 16.79 -19.92 11.70
N TRP A 252 15.75 -19.64 12.48
CA TRP A 252 14.39 -19.48 11.98
C TRP A 252 13.64 -18.34 12.71
N PRO A 253 13.91 -17.08 12.33
CA PRO A 253 13.39 -15.90 13.04
C PRO A 253 11.86 -15.84 13.15
N ALA A 254 11.14 -16.18 12.07
CA ALA A 254 9.68 -16.17 12.06
C ALA A 254 9.08 -17.14 13.10
N ALA A 255 9.65 -18.35 13.22
CA ALA A 255 9.21 -19.30 14.24
C ALA A 255 9.59 -18.84 15.65
N LEU A 256 10.81 -18.33 15.84
CA LEU A 256 11.27 -17.82 17.13
C LEU A 256 10.36 -16.70 17.65
N SER A 257 10.03 -15.73 16.78
CA SER A 257 9.09 -14.64 17.09
C SER A 257 7.72 -15.20 17.46
N SER A 258 7.14 -16.06 16.63
CA SER A 258 5.80 -16.60 16.88
C SER A 258 5.71 -17.41 18.17
N ILE A 259 6.75 -18.19 18.51
CA ILE A 259 6.84 -18.94 19.77
C ILE A 259 6.89 -18.00 20.97
N LYS A 260 7.72 -16.97 20.92
CA LYS A 260 7.86 -15.97 22.00
C LYS A 260 6.57 -15.17 22.18
N ASP A 261 5.96 -14.70 21.10
CA ASP A 261 4.66 -14.01 21.14
C ASP A 261 3.58 -14.89 21.77
N THR A 262 3.55 -16.18 21.43
CA THR A 262 2.60 -17.12 22.02
C THR A 262 2.85 -17.29 23.53
N LEU A 263 4.12 -17.36 23.96
CA LEU A 263 4.47 -17.44 25.38
C LEU A 263 4.15 -16.15 26.16
N GLU A 264 4.34 -14.98 25.56
CA GLU A 264 4.10 -13.70 26.22
C GLU A 264 2.61 -13.40 26.34
N TYR A 265 1.87 -13.50 25.23
CA TYR A 265 0.50 -13.03 25.15
C TYR A 265 -0.54 -14.10 25.51
N ASP A 266 -0.26 -15.39 25.24
CA ASP A 266 -1.29 -16.44 25.32
C ASP A 266 -1.06 -17.44 26.48
N SER A 267 0.10 -17.40 27.16
CA SER A 267 0.48 -18.45 28.12
C SER A 267 -0.34 -18.50 29.41
N LYS A 268 -0.96 -17.39 29.84
CA LYS A 268 -1.66 -17.30 31.14
C LYS A 268 -2.86 -18.23 31.25
N GLU A 269 -3.57 -18.47 30.14
CA GLU A 269 -4.76 -19.33 30.09
C GLU A 269 -4.48 -20.67 29.36
N MET A 270 -3.21 -20.94 29.04
CA MET A 270 -2.82 -22.06 28.20
C MET A 270 -2.53 -23.33 29.02
N ASP A 271 -2.93 -24.48 28.48
CA ASP A 271 -2.61 -25.79 29.07
C ASP A 271 -1.08 -26.00 29.14
N LYS A 272 -0.63 -26.62 30.24
CA LYS A 272 0.77 -26.92 30.53
C LYS A 272 1.43 -27.67 29.38
N LYS A 273 0.73 -28.61 28.73
CA LYS A 273 1.27 -29.36 27.59
C LYS A 273 1.69 -28.45 26.42
N LYS A 274 0.93 -27.40 26.14
CA LYS A 274 1.25 -26.43 25.07
C LYS A 274 2.44 -25.54 25.47
N VAL A 275 2.48 -25.10 26.73
CA VAL A 275 3.60 -24.31 27.28
C VAL A 275 4.91 -25.10 27.24
N ASP A 276 4.88 -26.35 27.69
CA ASP A 276 6.06 -27.23 27.69
C ASP A 276 6.58 -27.48 26.27
N ALA A 277 5.68 -27.64 25.29
CA ALA A 277 6.05 -27.78 23.88
C ALA A 277 6.71 -26.51 23.32
N LEU A 278 6.15 -25.33 23.57
CA LEU A 278 6.74 -24.05 23.14
C LEU A 278 8.13 -23.83 23.73
N ARG A 279 8.32 -24.14 25.02
CA ARG A 279 9.65 -24.07 25.66
C ARG A 279 10.65 -25.03 25.04
N SER A 280 10.22 -26.26 24.75
CA SER A 280 11.06 -27.23 24.05
C SER A 280 11.45 -26.76 22.64
N TRP A 281 10.53 -26.13 21.89
CA TRP A 281 10.85 -25.57 20.59
C TRP A 281 11.80 -24.37 20.68
N LEU A 282 11.66 -23.55 21.72
CA LEU A 282 12.56 -22.43 21.98
C LEU A 282 14.00 -22.92 22.23
N GLU A 283 14.17 -23.97 23.05
CA GLU A 283 15.48 -24.59 23.30
C GLU A 283 16.12 -25.18 22.04
N ILE A 284 15.31 -25.69 21.11
CA ILE A 284 15.80 -26.21 19.81
C ILE A 284 16.33 -25.08 18.92
N LEU A 285 15.65 -23.94 18.89
CA LEU A 285 15.98 -22.80 18.03
C LEU A 285 17.10 -21.92 18.60
N CYS A 286 17.25 -21.85 19.92
CA CYS A 286 18.22 -20.99 20.59
C CYS A 286 18.78 -21.64 21.87
N PRO A 287 19.72 -22.60 21.77
CA PRO A 287 20.39 -23.17 22.95
C PRO A 287 21.46 -22.22 23.52
N ASP A 288 21.90 -22.47 24.76
CA ASP A 288 22.84 -21.59 25.47
C ASP A 288 24.29 -21.64 24.93
N ASP A 289 24.68 -22.72 24.25
CA ASP A 289 26.05 -23.07 23.85
C ASP A 289 26.40 -22.78 22.38
N VAL A 290 25.67 -21.86 21.74
CA VAL A 290 25.80 -21.54 20.31
C VAL A 290 27.14 -20.86 19.97
N GLU A 291 27.72 -21.18 18.79
CA GLU A 291 28.93 -20.52 18.26
C GLU A 291 28.72 -19.01 18.05
N LEU A 292 29.80 -18.22 18.15
CA LEU A 292 29.72 -16.75 18.06
C LEU A 292 29.07 -16.27 16.76
N SER A 293 29.36 -16.91 15.62
CA SER A 293 28.77 -16.60 14.32
C SER A 293 27.25 -16.70 14.32
N GLU A 294 26.70 -17.75 14.93
CA GLU A 294 25.25 -17.95 15.07
C GLU A 294 24.64 -17.01 16.11
N LYS A 295 25.34 -16.71 17.22
CA LYS A 295 24.90 -15.73 18.21
C LYS A 295 24.76 -14.33 17.60
N LEU A 296 25.77 -13.89 16.83
CA LEU A 296 25.70 -12.62 16.08
C LEU A 296 24.53 -12.61 15.11
N LYS A 297 24.26 -13.73 14.43
CA LYS A 297 23.15 -13.84 13.51
C LYS A 297 21.79 -13.66 14.21
N ILE A 298 21.57 -14.39 15.31
CA ILE A 298 20.31 -14.43 16.05
C ILE A 298 20.05 -13.13 16.84
N LEU A 299 21.08 -12.55 17.45
CA LEU A 299 20.92 -11.41 18.37
C LEU A 299 21.12 -10.06 17.70
N ILE A 300 21.93 -9.99 16.63
CA ILE A 300 22.37 -8.72 16.05
C ILE A 300 21.78 -8.50 14.65
N THR A 301 22.00 -9.46 13.74
CA THR A 301 21.65 -9.28 12.31
C THR A 301 20.14 -9.28 12.08
N SER A 302 19.44 -10.33 12.53
CA SER A 302 17.99 -10.47 12.38
C SER A 302 17.32 -11.05 13.63
N PRO A 303 17.40 -10.35 14.77
CA PRO A 303 16.60 -10.72 15.93
C PRO A 303 15.10 -10.60 15.66
N PRO A 304 14.27 -11.43 16.33
CA PRO A 304 12.83 -11.22 16.41
C PRO A 304 12.49 -9.86 17.07
N TRP A 305 11.31 -9.33 16.76
CA TRP A 305 10.83 -8.09 17.37
C TRP A 305 10.27 -8.39 18.76
N GLU A 306 10.95 -7.92 19.81
CA GLU A 306 10.54 -8.16 21.20
C GLU A 306 10.51 -6.85 21.98
N HIS A 307 9.33 -6.52 22.53
CA HIS A 307 9.17 -5.38 23.41
C HIS A 307 8.38 -5.79 24.65
N HIS A 308 8.88 -5.45 25.84
CA HIS A 308 8.07 -5.53 27.06
C HIS A 308 7.81 -4.13 27.63
N LYS A 309 6.75 -3.99 28.44
CA LYS A 309 6.53 -2.77 29.22
C LYS A 309 7.29 -2.85 30.54
N ASP A 310 8.09 -1.84 30.83
CA ASP A 310 8.68 -1.68 32.17
C ASP A 310 7.64 -1.27 33.22
N GLU A 311 8.06 -1.13 34.47
CA GLU A 311 7.19 -0.76 35.61
C GLU A 311 6.52 0.62 35.42
N ASP A 312 7.08 1.49 34.58
CA ASP A 312 6.56 2.82 34.22
C ASP A 312 5.70 2.81 32.94
N GLY A 313 5.48 1.63 32.34
CA GLY A 313 4.68 1.45 31.14
C GLY A 313 5.38 1.83 29.83
N ARG A 314 6.70 2.05 29.82
CA ARG A 314 7.50 2.31 28.62
C ARG A 314 7.89 1.00 27.95
N TYR A 315 7.87 0.99 26.63
CA TYR A 315 8.32 -0.16 25.84
C TYR A 315 9.85 -0.22 25.81
N VAL A 316 10.42 -1.32 26.28
CA VAL A 316 11.84 -1.63 26.20
C VAL A 316 12.07 -2.55 25.02
N ASP A 317 12.99 -2.18 24.11
CA ASP A 317 13.46 -3.04 23.02
C ASP A 317 14.39 -4.12 23.60
N VAL A 318 13.86 -5.34 23.75
CA VAL A 318 14.58 -6.47 24.35
C VAL A 318 15.73 -6.92 23.43
N ALA A 319 15.56 -6.80 22.11
CA ALA A 319 16.60 -7.16 21.16
C ALA A 319 17.80 -6.20 21.27
N ALA A 320 17.56 -4.90 21.46
CA ALA A 320 18.61 -3.93 21.70
C ALA A 320 19.38 -4.21 23.01
N GLU A 321 18.70 -4.59 24.09
CA GLU A 321 19.37 -4.96 25.36
C GLU A 321 20.20 -6.24 25.24
N ASN A 322 19.69 -7.26 24.55
CA ASN A 322 20.45 -8.48 24.27
C ASN A 322 21.72 -8.18 23.43
N ALA A 323 21.60 -7.29 22.44
CA ALA A 323 22.74 -6.82 21.66
C ALA A 323 23.77 -6.11 22.55
N LYS A 324 23.34 -5.22 23.44
CA LYS A 324 24.23 -4.54 24.41
C LYS A 324 24.91 -5.53 25.37
N SER A 325 24.20 -6.55 25.84
CA SER A 325 24.77 -7.59 26.70
C SER A 325 25.88 -8.35 25.97
N LEU A 326 25.63 -8.80 24.74
CA LEU A 326 26.65 -9.47 23.92
C LEU A 326 27.85 -8.57 23.63
N ALA A 327 27.62 -7.28 23.37
CA ALA A 327 28.70 -6.30 23.21
C ALA A 327 29.58 -6.21 24.47
N THR A 328 28.96 -6.23 25.65
CA THR A 328 29.68 -6.19 26.93
C THR A 328 30.52 -7.44 27.13
N ASP A 329 29.98 -8.62 26.83
CA ASP A 329 30.71 -9.90 26.93
C ASP A 329 31.92 -9.94 25.99
N LEU A 330 31.77 -9.41 24.77
CA LEU A 330 32.83 -9.39 23.75
C LEU A 330 33.82 -8.24 23.89
N SER A 331 33.53 -7.24 24.72
CA SER A 331 34.38 -6.05 24.89
C SER A 331 35.81 -6.36 25.35
N HIS A 332 36.00 -7.51 26.02
CA HIS A 332 37.30 -7.98 26.51
C HIS A 332 38.10 -8.78 25.47
N ASN A 333 37.45 -9.29 24.41
CA ASN A 333 38.02 -10.16 23.39
C ASN A 333 37.62 -9.68 21.97
N ILE A 334 37.87 -8.41 21.66
CA ILE A 334 37.47 -7.81 20.37
C ILE A 334 38.12 -8.48 19.15
N ASP A 335 39.27 -9.13 19.32
CA ASP A 335 39.98 -9.83 18.24
C ASP A 335 39.15 -11.00 17.69
N ASP A 336 38.32 -11.63 18.53
CA ASP A 336 37.40 -12.69 18.12
C ASP A 336 36.28 -12.16 17.21
N LEU A 337 35.99 -10.85 17.24
CA LEU A 337 34.97 -10.22 16.41
C LEU A 337 35.47 -9.88 14.99
N ILE A 338 36.79 -9.64 14.83
CA ILE A 338 37.38 -9.20 13.57
C ILE A 338 37.04 -10.13 12.38
N PRO A 339 37.11 -11.47 12.50
CA PRO A 339 36.73 -12.38 11.42
C PRO A 339 35.25 -12.31 11.03
N HIS A 340 34.39 -11.78 11.90
CA HIS A 340 32.94 -11.72 11.71
C HIS A 340 32.43 -10.36 11.23
N LEU A 341 33.30 -9.33 11.13
CA LEU A 341 32.89 -7.98 10.73
C LEU A 341 32.15 -7.94 9.39
N GLY A 342 32.59 -8.73 8.41
CA GLY A 342 31.93 -8.81 7.11
C GLY A 342 30.45 -9.21 7.23
N SER A 343 30.10 -10.08 8.18
CA SER A 343 28.71 -10.51 8.43
C SER A 343 27.86 -9.46 9.17
N LEU A 344 28.49 -8.49 9.83
CA LEU A 344 27.83 -7.39 10.54
C LEU A 344 27.71 -6.11 9.72
N LEU A 345 28.30 -6.11 8.52
CA LEU A 345 28.34 -4.98 7.58
C LEU A 345 27.61 -5.29 6.26
N GLN A 346 26.86 -6.38 6.18
CA GLN A 346 26.10 -6.75 4.97
C GLN A 346 24.79 -7.45 5.32
N GLY A 347 23.78 -7.31 4.46
CA GLY A 347 22.47 -7.90 4.69
C GLY A 347 21.69 -7.20 5.80
N GLU A 348 20.75 -7.91 6.42
CA GLU A 348 19.90 -7.34 7.49
C GLU A 348 20.71 -7.14 8.78
N GLN A 349 20.64 -5.94 9.37
CA GLN A 349 21.44 -5.54 10.55
C GLN A 349 20.60 -4.82 11.62
N LYS A 350 19.53 -5.46 12.12
CA LYS A 350 18.52 -4.77 12.96
C LYS A 350 19.11 -4.12 14.22
N GLN A 351 20.05 -4.78 14.91
CA GLN A 351 20.59 -4.32 16.20
C GLN A 351 22.08 -3.93 16.17
N SER A 352 22.68 -3.84 14.99
CA SER A 352 24.12 -3.56 14.84
C SER A 352 24.52 -2.17 15.37
N TYR A 353 23.61 -1.18 15.31
CA TYR A 353 23.86 0.13 15.92
C TYR A 353 23.99 0.04 17.45
N ALA A 354 23.04 -0.61 18.13
CA ALA A 354 23.06 -0.76 19.58
C ALA A 354 24.28 -1.56 20.05
N PHE A 355 24.63 -2.61 19.30
CA PHE A 355 25.83 -3.42 19.53
C PHE A 355 27.12 -2.61 19.39
N GLY A 356 27.29 -1.88 18.29
CA GLY A 356 28.46 -1.03 18.06
C GLY A 356 28.60 0.10 19.07
N TYR A 357 27.49 0.74 19.43
CA TYR A 357 27.47 1.78 20.46
C TYR A 357 27.97 1.27 21.81
N GLN A 358 27.44 0.14 22.28
CA GLN A 358 27.85 -0.43 23.56
C GLN A 358 29.30 -0.94 23.52
N LEU A 359 29.74 -1.58 22.43
CA LEU A 359 31.14 -1.96 22.24
C LEU A 359 32.09 -0.77 22.38
N SER A 360 31.80 0.33 21.69
CA SER A 360 32.65 1.52 21.76
C SER A 360 32.71 2.12 23.16
N ARG A 361 31.69 1.94 24.00
CA ARG A 361 31.68 2.44 25.39
C ARG A 361 32.51 1.57 26.34
N GLU A 362 32.52 0.27 26.15
CA GLU A 362 33.23 -0.66 27.06
C GLU A 362 34.69 -0.89 26.66
N VAL A 363 35.02 -0.86 25.36
CA VAL A 363 36.39 -1.12 24.88
C VAL A 363 37.34 0.02 25.24
N SER A 364 38.56 -0.31 25.66
CA SER A 364 39.57 0.70 26.05
C SER A 364 40.08 1.54 24.88
N ASP A 365 40.37 0.92 23.73
CA ASP A 365 40.71 1.59 22.47
C ASP A 365 39.87 1.04 21.32
N VAL A 366 38.92 1.83 20.85
CA VAL A 366 37.98 1.44 19.77
C VAL A 366 38.57 1.65 18.37
N GLN A 367 39.70 2.34 18.24
CA GLN A 367 40.25 2.73 16.94
C GLN A 367 40.59 1.54 16.02
N PRO A 368 41.21 0.44 16.50
CA PRO A 368 41.50 -0.72 15.64
C PRO A 368 40.23 -1.35 15.07
N LEU A 369 39.16 -1.37 15.86
CA LEU A 369 37.86 -1.91 15.45
C LEU A 369 37.20 -1.02 14.40
N ILE A 370 37.23 0.31 14.57
CA ILE A 370 36.73 1.27 13.58
C ILE A 370 37.51 1.14 12.27
N GLU A 371 38.84 1.07 12.33
CA GLU A 371 39.68 0.99 11.13
C GLU A 371 39.48 -0.34 10.38
N SER A 372 39.39 -1.46 11.10
CA SER A 372 39.09 -2.77 10.51
C SER A 372 37.69 -2.81 9.89
N SER A 373 36.70 -2.18 10.55
CA SER A 373 35.33 -2.10 10.04
C SER A 373 35.23 -1.26 8.76
N LEU A 374 35.91 -0.10 8.71
CA LEU A 374 35.96 0.74 7.51
C LEU A 374 36.68 0.04 6.36
N GLU A 375 37.78 -0.66 6.62
CA GLU A 375 38.48 -1.42 5.59
C GLU A 375 37.63 -2.57 5.04
N CYS A 376 36.86 -3.25 5.90
CA CYS A 376 35.90 -4.25 5.47
C CYS A 376 34.78 -3.63 4.60
N LEU A 377 34.24 -2.48 5.02
CA LEU A 377 33.19 -1.74 4.32
C LEU A 377 33.56 -1.42 2.86
N LYS A 378 34.84 -1.10 2.58
CA LYS A 378 35.34 -0.79 1.22
C LYS A 378 35.22 -1.92 0.22
N ASN A 379 35.15 -3.15 0.72
CA ASN A 379 35.20 -4.37 -0.08
C ASN A 379 33.81 -5.03 -0.23
N ILE A 380 32.75 -4.38 0.26
CA ILE A 380 31.36 -4.85 0.20
C ILE A 380 30.60 -3.98 -0.81
N ASP A 381 29.85 -4.61 -1.71
CA ASP A 381 29.11 -3.92 -2.79
C ASP A 381 27.91 -3.12 -2.26
N HIS A 382 27.18 -3.69 -1.29
CA HIS A 382 26.04 -3.07 -0.62
C HIS A 382 26.21 -3.12 0.91
N PRO A 383 27.08 -2.26 1.46
CA PRO A 383 27.40 -2.31 2.88
C PRO A 383 26.30 -1.73 3.76
N ASP A 384 26.09 -2.34 4.92
CA ASP A 384 25.36 -1.75 6.04
C ASP A 384 26.36 -1.15 7.04
N PHE A 385 26.22 0.13 7.35
CA PHE A 385 27.14 0.88 8.18
C PHE A 385 26.61 1.16 9.60
N ARG A 386 25.47 0.57 10.01
CA ARG A 386 24.87 0.81 11.34
C ARG A 386 25.80 0.46 12.49
N LEU A 387 26.57 -0.62 12.35
CA LEU A 387 27.61 -0.97 13.33
C LEU A 387 28.59 0.18 13.54
N ILE A 388 29.08 0.75 12.44
CA ILE A 388 30.08 1.82 12.45
C ILE A 388 29.48 3.11 13.01
N LEU A 389 28.22 3.45 12.69
CA LEU A 389 27.53 4.58 13.30
C LEU A 389 27.43 4.44 14.82
N GLY A 390 27.11 3.24 15.31
CA GLY A 390 27.12 2.93 16.74
C GLY A 390 28.49 3.18 17.36
N LEU A 391 29.55 2.67 16.72
CA LEU A 391 30.94 2.90 17.17
C LEU A 391 31.29 4.39 17.22
N TYR A 392 30.91 5.17 16.21
CA TYR A 392 31.17 6.61 16.19
C TYR A 392 30.38 7.37 17.27
N ARG A 393 29.15 6.95 17.57
CA ARG A 393 28.38 7.53 18.67
C ARG A 393 29.06 7.30 20.02
N GLY A 394 29.50 6.07 20.29
CA GLY A 394 30.24 5.77 21.52
C GLY A 394 31.59 6.48 21.59
N LEU A 395 32.26 6.68 20.44
CA LEU A 395 33.50 7.45 20.33
C LEU A 395 33.27 8.92 20.67
N PHE A 396 32.20 9.54 20.16
CA PHE A 396 31.86 10.93 20.45
C PHE A 396 31.67 11.16 21.96
N GLU A 397 30.98 10.24 22.65
CA GLU A 397 30.76 10.34 24.11
C GLU A 397 32.06 10.20 24.92
N LYS A 398 33.06 9.47 24.40
CA LYS A 398 34.38 9.34 25.03
C LYS A 398 35.34 10.48 24.69
N SER A 399 35.37 10.90 23.43
CA SER A 399 36.32 11.89 22.92
C SER A 399 35.75 12.61 21.68
N PRO A 400 35.07 13.76 21.89
CA PRO A 400 34.58 14.60 20.79
C PRO A 400 35.68 15.04 19.81
N ASP A 401 36.88 15.35 20.32
CA ASP A 401 38.02 15.76 19.47
C ASP A 401 38.50 14.65 18.54
N LEU A 402 38.54 13.41 19.02
CA LEU A 402 38.94 12.26 18.20
C LEU A 402 37.84 11.90 17.21
N TRP A 403 36.57 12.02 17.62
CA TRP A 403 35.43 11.89 16.72
C TRP A 403 35.51 12.89 15.56
N GLN A 404 35.74 14.18 15.83
CA GLN A 404 35.87 15.20 14.79
C GLN A 404 36.99 14.87 13.81
N LYS A 405 38.17 14.49 14.31
CA LYS A 405 39.30 14.08 13.44
C LYS A 405 38.97 12.89 12.54
N LYS A 406 38.14 11.96 13.02
CA LYS A 406 37.70 10.80 12.23
C LYS A 406 36.64 11.20 11.19
N ILE A 407 35.71 12.10 11.52
CA ILE A 407 34.79 12.73 10.55
C ILE A 407 35.54 13.46 9.45
N ASP A 408 36.53 14.29 9.80
CA ASP A 408 37.35 15.03 8.84
C ASP A 408 38.17 14.09 7.94
N ARG A 409 38.59 12.93 8.46
CA ARG A 409 39.31 11.91 7.67
C ARG A 409 38.37 11.12 6.76
N LEU A 410 37.10 10.94 7.15
CA LEU A 410 36.08 10.24 6.36
C LEU A 410 35.89 10.92 4.99
N ILE A 411 35.82 12.25 4.97
CA ILE A 411 35.60 13.04 3.75
C ILE A 411 36.82 13.13 2.83
N LEU A 412 38.00 12.69 3.28
CA LEU A 412 39.21 12.65 2.44
C LEU A 412 39.25 11.41 1.53
N ASP A 413 38.42 10.42 1.81
CA ASP A 413 38.29 9.20 1.01
C ASP A 413 37.01 9.30 0.17
N GLU A 414 37.16 9.45 -1.15
CA GLU A 414 36.04 9.58 -2.10
C GLU A 414 35.03 8.43 -1.96
N LYS A 415 35.47 7.25 -1.50
CA LYS A 415 34.60 6.10 -1.25
C LYS A 415 33.66 6.27 -0.06
N PHE A 416 33.87 7.24 0.82
CA PHE A 416 33.08 7.43 2.04
C PHE A 416 32.37 8.77 2.12
N VAL A 417 32.54 9.66 1.14
CA VAL A 417 31.88 10.98 1.14
C VAL A 417 30.36 10.83 1.30
N TYR A 418 29.75 9.83 0.64
CA TYR A 418 28.31 9.54 0.74
C TYR A 418 27.81 9.23 2.17
N LEU A 419 28.71 8.80 3.08
CA LEU A 419 28.39 8.48 4.48
C LEU A 419 28.44 9.69 5.41
N TYR A 420 29.05 10.80 4.98
CA TYR A 420 29.16 12.03 5.77
C TYR A 420 27.86 12.47 6.48
N PRO A 421 26.71 12.60 5.78
CA PRO A 421 25.44 13.03 6.40
C PRO A 421 24.98 12.11 7.54
N ASP A 422 25.30 10.82 7.51
CA ASP A 422 24.94 9.87 8.57
C ASP A 422 25.93 9.89 9.73
N PHE A 423 27.20 10.14 9.45
CA PHE A 423 28.26 10.14 10.46
C PHE A 423 28.24 11.39 11.33
N ILE A 424 27.95 12.58 10.79
CA ILE A 424 27.86 13.81 11.60
C ILE A 424 26.74 13.74 12.67
N ARG A 425 25.70 12.93 12.41
CA ARG A 425 24.56 12.68 13.32
C ARG A 425 24.93 11.90 14.56
N THR A 426 26.09 11.24 14.57
CA THR A 426 26.57 10.50 15.75
C THR A 426 27.11 11.42 16.84
N GLY A 427 27.48 12.66 16.49
CA GLY A 427 27.96 13.68 17.43
C GLY A 427 27.01 14.86 17.59
N ASN A 428 27.56 16.02 17.99
CA ASN A 428 26.82 17.27 18.04
C ASN A 428 27.07 18.08 16.76
N ILE A 429 26.01 18.40 16.03
CA ILE A 429 26.10 19.10 14.75
C ILE A 429 26.37 20.59 15.00
N GLN A 430 27.33 21.15 14.25
CA GLN A 430 27.76 22.55 14.34
C GLN A 430 27.59 23.20 12.96
N LYS A 431 27.70 24.53 12.89
CA LYS A 431 27.53 25.27 11.63
C LYS A 431 28.51 24.76 10.57
N GLU A 432 29.75 24.48 10.95
CA GLU A 432 30.81 23.98 10.06
C GLU A 432 30.42 22.64 9.40
N HIS A 433 29.66 21.80 10.10
CA HIS A 433 29.16 20.54 9.54
C HIS A 433 28.07 20.76 8.50
N LEU A 434 27.17 21.71 8.76
CA LEU A 434 26.11 22.08 7.81
C LEU A 434 26.68 22.77 6.57
N ASP A 435 27.61 23.70 6.76
CA ASP A 435 28.32 24.38 5.66
C ASP A 435 29.06 23.36 4.79
N LYS A 436 29.68 22.35 5.41
CA LYS A 436 30.37 21.29 4.68
C LYS A 436 29.43 20.37 3.93
N LEU A 437 28.28 20.01 4.53
CA LEU A 437 27.24 19.24 3.85
C LEU A 437 26.71 19.99 2.62
N LEU A 438 26.48 21.29 2.74
CA LEU A 438 26.05 22.15 1.64
C LEU A 438 27.10 22.20 0.51
N ASP A 439 28.38 22.38 0.85
CA ASP A 439 29.51 22.39 -0.10
C ASP A 439 29.59 21.07 -0.90
N LEU A 440 29.40 19.92 -0.24
CA LEU A 440 29.42 18.62 -0.89
C LEU A 440 28.22 18.41 -1.83
N ILE A 441 27.03 18.88 -1.45
CA ILE A 441 25.83 18.85 -2.30
C ILE A 441 26.02 19.77 -3.51
N GLN A 442 26.52 20.99 -3.29
CA GLN A 442 26.73 21.97 -4.35
C GLN A 442 27.76 21.51 -5.40
N ARG A 443 28.76 20.72 -4.99
CA ARG A 443 29.74 20.10 -5.91
C ARG A 443 29.22 18.86 -6.63
N GLY A 444 28.03 18.37 -6.29
CA GLY A 444 27.47 17.13 -6.82
C GLY A 444 28.14 15.87 -6.29
N GLU A 445 28.91 15.96 -5.20
CA GLU A 445 29.52 14.81 -4.52
C GLU A 445 28.49 14.07 -3.64
N LEU A 446 27.45 14.80 -3.19
CA LEU A 446 26.30 14.26 -2.48
C LEU A 446 25.01 14.56 -3.22
N SER A 447 24.03 13.66 -3.10
CA SER A 447 22.68 13.93 -3.56
C SER A 447 22.00 14.96 -2.66
N PRO A 448 21.09 15.80 -3.19
CA PRO A 448 20.19 16.65 -2.42
C PRO A 448 19.53 15.94 -1.23
N ASN A 449 19.03 14.73 -1.50
CA ASN A 449 18.29 13.91 -0.56
C ASN A 449 19.12 13.48 0.65
N SER A 450 20.46 13.55 0.56
CA SER A 450 21.36 13.25 1.66
C SER A 450 21.12 14.15 2.87
N ALA A 451 20.64 15.39 2.67
CA ALA A 451 20.30 16.30 3.78
C ALA A 451 19.12 15.80 4.63
N ASN A 452 18.25 14.94 4.08
CA ASN A 452 17.12 14.38 4.82
C ASN A 452 17.55 13.51 6.00
N SER A 453 18.81 13.03 6.05
CA SER A 453 19.34 12.30 7.21
C SER A 453 19.17 13.09 8.51
N LEU A 454 19.28 14.43 8.45
CA LEU A 454 19.17 15.35 9.58
C LEU A 454 17.76 15.38 10.19
N SER A 455 16.75 14.91 9.46
CA SER A 455 15.35 14.90 9.89
C SER A 455 15.04 13.83 10.94
N TYR A 456 15.99 12.93 11.22
CA TYR A 456 15.78 11.76 12.07
C TYR A 456 16.68 11.77 13.30
N GLY A 457 16.12 11.34 14.44
CA GLY A 457 16.86 11.09 15.68
C GLY A 457 17.12 12.33 16.54
N SER A 458 16.36 13.42 16.35
CA SER A 458 16.47 14.68 17.11
C SER A 458 17.87 15.30 17.11
N VAL A 459 18.69 14.97 16.11
CA VAL A 459 20.11 15.37 16.00
C VAL A 459 20.31 16.86 15.81
N THR A 460 19.26 17.59 15.41
CA THR A 460 19.27 19.03 15.18
C THR A 460 18.77 19.84 16.38
N GLU A 461 18.39 19.21 17.51
CA GLU A 461 17.83 19.90 18.68
C GLU A 461 18.77 20.96 19.27
N GLY A 462 20.09 20.71 19.22
CA GLY A 462 21.10 21.64 19.72
C GLY A 462 21.51 22.77 18.77
N ILE A 463 20.93 22.86 17.57
CA ILE A 463 21.31 23.85 16.55
C ILE A 463 20.52 25.15 16.75
N GLU A 464 21.20 26.29 16.70
CA GLU A 464 20.56 27.61 16.80
C GLU A 464 19.56 27.85 15.63
N PRO A 465 18.37 28.44 15.89
CA PRO A 465 17.32 28.58 14.88
C PRO A 465 17.77 29.28 13.59
N ASP A 466 18.54 30.36 13.70
CA ASP A 466 18.98 31.14 12.54
C ASP A 466 19.99 30.36 11.69
N VAL A 467 20.84 29.54 12.31
CA VAL A 467 21.81 28.68 11.60
C VAL A 467 21.08 27.59 10.83
N MET A 468 20.06 26.98 11.44
CA MET A 468 19.24 25.96 10.79
C MET A 468 18.44 26.55 9.62
N ALA A 469 17.86 27.73 9.80
CA ALA A 469 17.14 28.42 8.75
C ALA A 469 18.05 28.84 7.58
N GLU A 470 19.25 29.37 7.87
CA GLU A 470 20.27 29.72 6.87
C GLU A 470 20.63 28.49 6.01
N PHE A 471 20.89 27.35 6.64
CA PHE A 471 21.17 26.10 5.93
C PHE A 471 20.02 25.67 5.01
N CYS A 472 18.79 25.63 5.52
CA CYS A 472 17.63 25.20 4.73
C CYS A 472 17.35 26.15 3.55
N LEU A 473 17.51 27.47 3.75
CA LEU A 473 17.33 28.45 2.67
C LEU A 473 18.37 28.26 1.57
N HIS A 474 19.66 28.16 1.91
CA HIS A 474 20.71 27.89 0.92
C HIS A 474 20.51 26.55 0.21
N LEU A 475 20.06 25.53 0.93
CA LEU A 475 19.74 24.24 0.32
C LEU A 475 18.60 24.39 -0.71
N ALA A 476 17.52 25.10 -0.37
CA ALA A 476 16.40 25.31 -1.29
C ALA A 476 16.77 26.09 -2.56
N GLU A 477 17.78 26.96 -2.51
CA GLU A 477 18.27 27.71 -3.67
C GLU A 477 18.99 26.84 -4.73
N LEU A 478 19.46 25.65 -4.34
CA LEU A 478 20.18 24.75 -5.24
C LEU A 478 19.26 24.06 -6.26
N GLY A 479 17.97 23.88 -5.95
CA GLY A 479 17.02 23.28 -6.88
C GLY A 479 15.71 22.76 -6.29
N ALA A 480 14.91 22.18 -7.18
CA ALA A 480 13.58 21.64 -6.88
C ALA A 480 13.61 20.51 -5.84
N GLN A 481 14.53 19.55 -6.00
CA GLN A 481 14.62 18.41 -5.08
C GLN A 481 15.17 18.84 -3.71
N GLU A 482 16.15 19.73 -3.73
CA GLU A 482 16.80 20.32 -2.56
C GLU A 482 15.79 21.12 -1.73
N SER A 483 14.85 21.82 -2.37
CA SER A 483 13.78 22.55 -1.68
C SER A 483 12.88 21.63 -0.84
N TRP A 484 12.58 20.42 -1.32
CA TRP A 484 11.81 19.44 -0.55
C TRP A 484 12.61 18.92 0.65
N SER A 485 13.90 18.62 0.45
CA SER A 485 14.77 18.26 1.57
C SER A 485 14.89 19.37 2.60
N ALA A 486 15.05 20.62 2.17
CA ALA A 486 15.09 21.78 3.06
C ALA A 486 13.81 21.93 3.89
N LEU A 487 12.64 21.77 3.25
CA LEU A 487 11.34 21.82 3.94
C LEU A 487 11.20 20.69 4.96
N ASN A 488 11.60 19.47 4.60
CA ASN A 488 11.54 18.32 5.50
C ASN A 488 12.45 18.51 6.73
N VAL A 489 13.69 18.97 6.53
CA VAL A 489 14.64 19.20 7.62
C VAL A 489 14.17 20.32 8.56
N ILE A 490 13.71 21.46 8.03
CA ILE A 490 13.21 22.55 8.88
C ILE A 490 11.93 22.14 9.61
N TYR A 491 11.09 21.30 8.99
CA TYR A 491 9.89 20.74 9.59
C TYR A 491 10.22 19.93 10.83
N MET A 492 11.12 18.96 10.69
CA MET A 492 11.51 18.09 11.81
C MET A 492 12.26 18.86 12.90
N TYR A 493 13.06 19.85 12.53
CA TYR A 493 13.66 20.78 13.49
C TYR A 493 12.61 21.52 14.32
N CYS A 494 11.59 22.10 13.67
CA CYS A 494 10.52 22.82 14.35
C CYS A 494 9.62 21.90 15.19
N PHE A 495 9.46 20.64 14.77
CA PHE A 495 8.74 19.64 15.54
C PHE A 495 9.41 19.34 16.89
N GLY A 496 10.75 19.20 16.89
CA GLY A 496 11.54 19.02 18.12
C GLY A 496 11.63 20.29 18.98
N ASN A 497 11.75 21.46 18.34
CA ASN A 497 12.00 22.74 19.01
C ASN A 497 10.74 23.62 19.09
N LYS A 498 9.98 23.48 20.18
CA LYS A 498 8.75 24.27 20.42
C LYS A 498 9.01 25.79 20.37
N GLY A 499 8.17 26.52 19.66
CA GLY A 499 8.28 27.98 19.49
C GLY A 499 9.17 28.44 18.34
N SER A 500 9.79 27.50 17.60
CA SER A 500 10.67 27.84 16.47
C SER A 500 9.91 28.33 15.25
N ILE A 501 8.66 27.90 15.06
CA ILE A 501 7.81 28.33 13.93
C ILE A 501 7.54 29.83 14.01
N GLU A 502 7.27 30.34 15.21
CA GLU A 502 7.03 31.76 15.44
C GLU A 502 8.29 32.60 15.24
N LYS A 503 9.46 32.08 15.62
CA LYS A 503 10.76 32.74 15.45
C LYS A 503 11.20 32.78 13.99
N LEU A 504 11.02 31.67 13.27
CA LEU A 504 11.50 31.47 11.90
C LEU A 504 10.39 31.69 10.85
N ARG A 505 9.34 32.42 11.22
CA ARG A 505 8.10 32.50 10.45
C ARG A 505 8.34 32.87 8.98
N ASP A 506 9.15 33.88 8.72
CA ASP A 506 9.35 34.40 7.37
C ASP A 506 10.23 33.47 6.52
N GLN A 507 11.23 32.83 7.13
CA GLN A 507 12.06 31.82 6.47
C GLN A 507 11.24 30.59 6.10
N ILE A 508 10.36 30.12 7.00
CA ILE A 508 9.49 28.96 6.74
C ILE A 508 8.50 29.29 5.61
N LYS A 509 7.92 30.50 5.59
CA LYS A 509 7.04 30.91 4.47
C LYS A 509 7.76 30.78 3.13
N LEU A 510 9.00 31.25 3.05
CA LEU A 510 9.80 31.19 1.82
C LEU A 510 10.05 29.74 1.39
N LEU A 511 10.40 28.86 2.33
CA LEU A 511 10.60 27.43 2.05
C LEU A 511 9.30 26.76 1.54
N VAL A 512 8.16 27.05 2.18
CA VAL A 512 6.86 26.48 1.79
C VAL A 512 6.43 26.91 0.38
N ILE A 513 6.68 28.16 -0.04
CA ILE A 513 6.31 28.63 -1.39
C ILE A 513 7.31 28.25 -2.48
N THR A 514 8.51 27.80 -2.11
CA THR A 514 9.58 27.43 -3.05
C THR A 514 9.43 26.00 -3.55
N VAL A 515 8.82 25.10 -2.77
CA VAL A 515 8.70 23.69 -3.16
C VAL A 515 7.79 23.50 -4.38
N PRO A 516 8.19 22.69 -5.37
CA PRO A 516 7.35 22.40 -6.53
C PRO A 516 6.31 21.31 -6.20
N LEU A 517 5.03 21.62 -6.33
CA LEU A 517 3.92 20.71 -5.97
C LEU A 517 3.51 19.71 -7.07
N HIS A 518 4.32 19.53 -8.11
CA HIS A 518 3.96 18.64 -9.22
C HIS A 518 4.40 17.19 -9.00
N LYS A 519 3.67 16.25 -9.62
CA LYS A 519 3.74 14.79 -9.40
C LYS A 519 5.13 14.14 -9.54
N GLU A 520 6.07 14.77 -10.24
CA GLU A 520 7.37 14.18 -10.60
C GLU A 520 8.55 14.60 -9.71
N GLN A 521 8.35 15.45 -8.69
CA GLN A 521 9.45 16.00 -7.87
C GLN A 521 9.35 15.67 -6.37
N GLN A 522 8.34 14.93 -5.95
CA GLN A 522 8.23 14.46 -4.56
C GLN A 522 9.14 13.25 -4.37
N ASN A 523 9.96 13.28 -3.32
CA ASN A 523 10.83 12.14 -2.98
C ASN A 523 10.10 11.13 -2.09
N THR A 524 9.19 11.61 -1.24
CA THR A 524 8.44 10.76 -0.30
C THR A 524 6.99 11.21 -0.13
N VAL A 525 6.11 10.28 0.27
CA VAL A 525 4.69 10.56 0.57
C VAL A 525 4.55 11.51 1.78
N THR A 526 5.56 11.62 2.64
CA THR A 526 5.55 12.51 3.82
C THR A 526 5.81 13.97 3.47
N ASP A 527 6.41 14.26 2.31
CA ASP A 527 6.81 15.61 1.92
C ASP A 527 5.59 16.55 1.82
N ILE A 528 4.52 16.10 1.18
CA ILE A 528 3.30 16.89 1.01
C ILE A 528 2.56 17.13 2.33
N HIS A 529 2.62 16.17 3.26
CA HIS A 529 2.08 16.34 4.61
C HIS A 529 2.83 17.45 5.36
N HIS A 530 4.17 17.48 5.27
CA HIS A 530 4.98 18.54 5.89
C HIS A 530 4.69 19.92 5.31
N TRP A 531 4.52 20.01 3.98
CA TRP A 531 4.09 21.25 3.32
C TRP A 531 2.72 21.72 3.82
N HIS A 532 1.73 20.83 3.86
CA HIS A 532 0.38 21.14 4.31
C HIS A 532 0.35 21.63 5.75
N ASP A 533 0.93 20.86 6.68
CA ASP A 533 0.91 21.18 8.10
C ASP A 533 1.65 22.50 8.39
N MET A 534 2.75 22.78 7.68
CA MET A 534 3.43 24.07 7.80
C MET A 534 2.59 25.23 7.25
N ALA A 535 2.00 25.08 6.07
CA ALA A 535 1.11 26.09 5.51
C ALA A 535 -0.04 26.41 6.47
N GLU A 536 -0.69 25.38 7.02
CA GLU A 536 -1.78 25.54 7.99
C GLU A 536 -1.32 26.24 9.27
N LYS A 537 -0.20 25.81 9.86
CA LYS A 537 0.37 26.46 11.06
C LYS A 537 0.71 27.93 10.82
N LEU A 538 1.27 28.26 9.65
CA LEU A 538 1.59 29.64 9.27
C LEU A 538 0.36 30.51 9.02
N LEU A 539 -0.77 29.92 8.63
CA LEU A 539 -2.03 30.62 8.34
C LEU A 539 -2.93 30.80 9.57
N LYS A 540 -2.57 30.24 10.73
CA LYS A 540 -3.21 30.56 12.03
C LYS A 540 -3.15 32.06 12.36
N VAL A 541 -2.19 32.78 11.79
CA VAL A 541 -2.11 34.23 11.81
C VAL A 541 -2.44 34.75 10.42
N ARG A 542 -3.41 35.66 10.33
CA ARG A 542 -3.90 36.20 9.05
C ARG A 542 -2.75 36.80 8.23
N ASP A 543 -2.58 36.34 7.01
CA ASP A 543 -1.49 36.73 6.10
C ASP A 543 -1.94 36.58 4.64
N GLN A 544 -2.44 37.67 4.07
CA GLN A 544 -3.01 37.68 2.72
C GLN A 544 -1.94 37.50 1.63
N GLU A 545 -0.73 38.00 1.84
CA GLU A 545 0.37 37.87 0.88
C GLU A 545 0.81 36.40 0.78
N PHE A 546 0.94 35.73 1.92
CA PHE A 546 1.26 34.29 1.95
C PHE A 546 0.16 33.43 1.33
N ALA A 547 -1.13 33.70 1.65
CA ALA A 547 -2.25 32.99 1.03
C ALA A 547 -2.30 33.16 -0.51
N THR A 548 -1.95 34.36 -0.99
CA THR A 548 -1.85 34.65 -2.44
C THR A 548 -0.69 33.89 -3.08
N ALA A 549 0.46 33.81 -2.39
CA ALA A 549 1.62 33.07 -2.86
C ALA A 549 1.34 31.55 -2.95
N LEU A 550 0.72 30.95 -1.92
CA LEU A 550 0.29 29.55 -1.92
C LEU A 550 -0.70 29.26 -3.06
N THR A 551 -1.67 30.16 -3.27
CA THR A 551 -2.63 30.03 -4.38
C THR A 551 -1.93 30.06 -5.74
N SER A 552 -0.96 30.95 -5.91
CA SER A 552 -0.16 31.04 -7.14
C SER A 552 0.70 29.79 -7.36
N GLN A 553 1.28 29.24 -6.29
CA GLN A 553 2.04 27.99 -6.30
C GLN A 553 1.17 26.80 -6.75
N LEU A 554 -0.05 26.69 -6.20
CA LEU A 554 -1.02 25.65 -6.58
C LEU A 554 -1.45 25.77 -8.05
N ILE A 555 -1.80 26.98 -8.50
CA ILE A 555 -2.17 27.22 -9.90
C ILE A 555 -1.01 26.88 -10.84
N ALA A 556 0.22 27.26 -10.49
CA ALA A 556 1.39 26.94 -11.31
C ALA A 556 1.63 25.43 -11.45
N ALA A 557 1.37 24.66 -10.39
CA ALA A 557 1.51 23.20 -10.41
C ALA A 557 0.47 22.50 -11.30
N CYS A 558 -0.69 23.11 -11.57
CA CYS A 558 -1.69 22.57 -12.50
C CYS A 558 -1.14 22.30 -13.92
N LYS A 559 -0.08 23.00 -14.34
CA LYS A 559 0.57 22.77 -15.65
C LYS A 559 1.18 21.38 -15.79
N TYR A 560 1.64 20.82 -14.68
CA TYR A 560 2.35 19.55 -14.62
C TYR A 560 1.49 18.45 -14.00
N GLY A 561 0.56 18.83 -13.12
CA GLY A 561 -0.38 17.93 -12.46
C GLY A 561 0.06 17.44 -11.09
N PHE A 562 -0.89 16.81 -10.39
CA PHE A 562 -0.73 16.39 -9.00
C PHE A 562 -0.89 14.87 -8.85
N ASN A 563 -0.53 14.36 -7.68
CA ASN A 563 -1.03 13.07 -7.22
C ASN A 563 -2.45 13.25 -6.69
N HIS A 564 -3.42 12.43 -7.15
CA HIS A 564 -4.81 12.54 -6.71
C HIS A 564 -4.96 12.36 -5.19
N GLY A 565 -4.19 11.44 -4.58
CA GLY A 565 -4.25 11.20 -3.14
C GLY A 565 -3.89 12.45 -2.32
N ASP A 566 -2.93 13.23 -2.80
CA ASP A 566 -2.45 14.46 -2.17
C ASP A 566 -3.48 15.58 -2.26
N ILE A 567 -4.21 15.66 -3.38
CA ILE A 567 -5.25 16.67 -3.55
C ILE A 567 -6.29 16.50 -2.43
N TRP A 568 -6.73 15.27 -2.20
CA TRP A 568 -7.80 14.97 -1.25
C TRP A 568 -7.35 15.09 0.20
N SER A 569 -6.16 14.57 0.50
CA SER A 569 -5.68 14.44 1.88
C SER A 569 -5.11 15.74 2.45
N HIS A 570 -4.60 16.61 1.58
CA HIS A 570 -3.80 17.78 2.00
C HIS A 570 -4.25 19.06 1.30
N ILE A 571 -4.27 19.08 -0.03
CA ILE A 571 -4.46 20.35 -0.76
C ILE A 571 -5.89 20.89 -0.60
N LYS A 572 -6.93 20.08 -0.80
CA LYS A 572 -8.34 20.51 -0.69
C LYS A 572 -8.70 21.04 0.71
N PRO A 573 -8.36 20.35 1.82
CA PRO A 573 -8.59 20.89 3.16
C PRO A 573 -7.98 22.28 3.35
N LEU A 574 -6.72 22.46 2.94
CA LEU A 574 -6.06 23.78 2.98
C LEU A 574 -6.75 24.80 2.07
N MET A 575 -7.14 24.40 0.86
CA MET A 575 -7.83 25.27 -0.10
C MET A 575 -9.18 25.76 0.43
N LEU A 576 -9.98 24.90 1.06
CA LEU A 576 -11.24 25.29 1.70
C LEU A 576 -10.99 26.32 2.80
N ASN A 577 -9.98 26.10 3.65
CA ASN A 577 -9.63 27.03 4.72
C ASN A 577 -9.18 28.40 4.17
N ILE A 578 -8.26 28.44 3.20
CA ILE A 578 -7.79 29.73 2.64
C ILE A 578 -8.86 30.44 1.80
N MET A 579 -9.72 29.71 1.10
CA MET A 579 -10.78 30.31 0.30
C MET A 579 -11.92 30.85 1.18
N ASN A 580 -12.17 30.24 2.33
CA ASN A 580 -13.11 30.79 3.31
C ASN A 580 -12.62 32.15 3.87
N ASP A 581 -11.33 32.27 4.16
CA ASP A 581 -10.78 33.46 4.82
C ASP A 581 -10.38 34.59 3.85
N TYR A 582 -10.00 34.23 2.61
CA TYR A 582 -9.45 35.14 1.60
C TYR A 582 -10.16 35.07 0.23
N GLY A 583 -11.33 34.42 0.16
CA GLY A 583 -12.04 34.13 -1.10
C GLY A 583 -12.27 35.33 -2.01
N ASP A 584 -12.58 36.50 -1.46
CA ASP A 584 -12.77 37.74 -2.24
C ASP A 584 -11.51 38.15 -3.02
N THR A 585 -10.33 37.86 -2.47
CA THR A 585 -9.04 38.14 -3.11
C THR A 585 -8.59 37.01 -4.02
N LEU A 586 -8.79 35.76 -3.59
CA LEU A 586 -8.27 34.58 -4.26
C LEU A 586 -9.14 34.11 -5.44
N TRP A 587 -10.46 34.27 -5.37
CA TRP A 587 -11.37 33.85 -6.44
C TRP A 587 -11.08 34.53 -7.79
N PRO A 588 -10.83 35.87 -7.87
CA PRO A 588 -10.41 36.50 -9.13
C PRO A 588 -9.13 35.90 -9.73
N ILE A 589 -8.18 35.43 -8.89
CA ILE A 589 -6.93 34.83 -9.32
C ILE A 589 -7.21 33.46 -9.97
N PHE A 590 -8.00 32.61 -9.31
CA PHE A 590 -8.46 31.34 -9.90
C PHE A 590 -9.27 31.57 -11.17
N GLY A 591 -10.19 32.53 -11.17
CA GLY A 591 -11.01 32.87 -12.32
C GLY A 591 -10.17 33.23 -13.54
N ASN A 592 -9.12 34.04 -13.38
CA ASN A 592 -8.19 34.37 -14.46
C ASN A 592 -7.36 33.14 -14.91
N ALA A 593 -6.89 32.31 -13.97
CA ALA A 593 -6.16 31.09 -14.30
C ALA A 593 -7.01 30.11 -15.14
N ILE A 594 -8.30 29.94 -14.79
CA ILE A 594 -9.23 29.08 -15.53
C ILE A 594 -9.43 29.57 -16.97
N VAL A 595 -9.50 30.89 -17.19
CA VAL A 595 -9.61 31.48 -18.53
C VAL A 595 -8.38 31.17 -19.38
N GLN A 596 -7.19 31.23 -18.78
CA GLN A 596 -5.92 31.07 -19.48
C GLN A 596 -5.54 29.60 -19.71
N ALA A 597 -6.03 28.69 -18.88
CA ALA A 597 -5.66 27.28 -18.92
C ALA A 597 -6.32 26.52 -20.07
N GLU A 598 -5.60 25.60 -20.69
CA GLU A 598 -6.10 24.67 -21.71
C GLU A 598 -5.70 23.22 -21.39
N GLY A 599 -6.39 22.25 -22.00
CA GLY A 599 -6.05 20.83 -21.88
C GLY A 599 -5.91 20.34 -20.43
N MET A 600 -4.76 19.77 -20.11
CA MET A 600 -4.47 19.20 -18.79
C MET A 600 -4.42 20.24 -17.67
N GLU A 601 -3.99 21.48 -17.95
CA GLU A 601 -3.96 22.54 -16.92
C GLU A 601 -5.37 22.86 -16.44
N ARG A 602 -6.33 22.94 -17.37
CA ARG A 602 -7.74 23.16 -17.04
C ARG A 602 -8.34 21.98 -16.29
N TYR A 603 -7.96 20.75 -16.64
CA TYR A 603 -8.36 19.56 -15.91
C TYR A 603 -7.88 19.61 -14.46
N TRP A 604 -6.62 19.96 -14.19
CA TRP A 604 -6.11 20.03 -12.81
C TRP A 604 -6.73 21.17 -12.00
N LEU A 605 -6.97 22.33 -12.60
CA LEU A 605 -7.75 23.40 -11.95
C LEU A 605 -9.16 22.94 -11.60
N GLN A 606 -9.79 22.14 -12.46
CA GLN A 606 -11.07 21.51 -12.15
C GLN A 606 -10.92 20.60 -10.91
N GLN A 607 -9.96 19.67 -10.92
CA GLN A 607 -9.76 18.73 -9.81
C GLN A 607 -9.49 19.41 -8.46
N LEU A 608 -8.77 20.54 -8.45
CA LEU A 608 -8.53 21.32 -7.23
C LEU A 608 -9.83 21.94 -6.67
N LEU A 609 -10.75 22.36 -7.53
CA LEU A 609 -11.97 23.08 -7.14
C LEU A 609 -13.20 22.18 -7.00
N ASP A 610 -13.20 21.00 -7.60
CA ASP A 610 -14.32 20.05 -7.61
C ASP A 610 -14.65 19.51 -6.22
N SER A 611 -15.84 18.94 -6.07
CA SER A 611 -16.16 18.06 -4.94
C SER A 611 -15.47 16.68 -5.09
N GLU A 612 -15.47 15.87 -4.04
CA GLU A 612 -15.04 14.47 -4.10
C GLU A 612 -16.08 13.61 -3.36
N THR A 613 -16.63 12.61 -4.04
CA THR A 613 -17.68 11.73 -3.53
C THR A 613 -17.30 10.28 -3.75
N SER A 614 -16.49 9.74 -2.84
CA SER A 614 -16.04 8.33 -2.86
C SER A 614 -16.58 7.56 -1.66
N LEU A 615 -16.40 6.23 -1.68
CA LEU A 615 -16.74 5.35 -0.56
C LEU A 615 -15.94 5.65 0.72
N ALA A 616 -14.78 6.28 0.61
CA ALA A 616 -13.85 6.49 1.72
C ALA A 616 -13.81 7.96 2.19
N VAL A 617 -14.07 8.91 1.28
CA VAL A 617 -13.90 10.35 1.52
C VAL A 617 -15.02 11.11 0.81
N ASN A 618 -15.66 12.03 1.54
CA ASN A 618 -16.59 13.00 1.00
C ASN A 618 -16.08 14.41 1.33
N MET A 619 -15.77 15.21 0.32
CA MET A 619 -15.24 16.56 0.48
C MET A 619 -16.02 17.55 -0.40
N PRO A 620 -16.44 18.70 0.14
CA PRO A 620 -17.12 19.70 -0.66
C PRO A 620 -16.16 20.35 -1.66
N SER A 621 -16.75 20.84 -2.74
CA SER A 621 -16.15 21.79 -3.66
C SER A 621 -15.60 23.00 -2.92
N VAL A 622 -14.44 23.47 -3.36
CA VAL A 622 -13.86 24.73 -2.88
C VAL A 622 -14.76 25.92 -3.22
N LEU A 623 -15.63 25.78 -4.23
CA LEU A 623 -16.62 26.81 -4.58
C LEU A 623 -17.70 27.00 -3.50
N SER A 624 -17.88 26.03 -2.59
CA SER A 624 -18.89 26.11 -1.53
C SER A 624 -18.63 27.22 -0.50
N VAL A 625 -17.38 27.64 -0.34
CA VAL A 625 -16.96 28.70 0.59
C VAL A 625 -16.79 30.06 -0.09
N VAL A 626 -17.04 30.16 -1.40
CA VAL A 626 -16.96 31.41 -2.15
C VAL A 626 -18.37 32.01 -2.29
N PRO A 627 -18.56 33.33 -2.11
CA PRO A 627 -19.86 33.95 -2.26
C PRO A 627 -20.51 33.64 -3.63
N VAL A 628 -21.74 33.13 -3.61
CA VAL A 628 -22.50 32.73 -4.82
C VAL A 628 -22.56 33.88 -5.83
N GLU A 629 -22.81 35.10 -5.39
CA GLU A 629 -22.87 36.29 -6.24
C GLU A 629 -21.56 36.52 -7.00
N SER A 630 -20.40 36.29 -6.37
CA SER A 630 -19.07 36.43 -6.98
C SER A 630 -18.85 35.40 -8.09
N ILE A 631 -19.30 34.16 -7.89
CA ILE A 631 -19.21 33.10 -8.90
C ILE A 631 -20.16 33.40 -10.08
N ILE A 632 -21.42 33.74 -9.79
CA ILE A 632 -22.42 34.03 -10.84
C ILE A 632 -22.03 35.26 -11.66
N LYS A 633 -21.47 36.29 -11.03
CA LYS A 633 -20.92 37.46 -11.74
C LYS A 633 -19.77 37.07 -12.67
N TRP A 634 -18.87 36.18 -12.24
CA TRP A 634 -17.80 35.67 -13.09
C TRP A 634 -18.33 34.84 -14.26
N CYS A 635 -19.29 33.94 -14.01
CA CYS A 635 -19.99 33.18 -15.06
C CYS A 635 -20.66 34.08 -16.09
N SER A 636 -21.30 35.18 -15.64
CA SER A 636 -21.96 36.15 -16.52
C SER A 636 -20.97 36.92 -17.40
N ALA A 637 -19.76 37.16 -16.91
CA ALA A 637 -18.70 37.80 -17.68
C ALA A 637 -18.09 36.86 -18.74
N LEU A 638 -18.22 35.54 -18.56
CA LEU A 638 -17.61 34.51 -19.41
C LEU A 638 -18.60 33.38 -19.73
N PRO A 639 -19.70 33.66 -20.45
CA PRO A 639 -20.84 32.75 -20.58
C PRO A 639 -20.51 31.43 -21.28
N ASP A 640 -19.49 31.38 -22.13
CA ASP A 640 -19.10 30.16 -22.86
C ASP A 640 -18.22 29.18 -22.04
N LEU A 641 -17.60 29.66 -20.96
CA LEU A 641 -16.66 28.88 -20.16
C LEU A 641 -17.14 28.73 -18.72
N GLY A 642 -17.50 29.84 -18.08
CA GLY A 642 -17.72 29.91 -16.64
C GLY A 642 -18.85 29.00 -16.15
N PRO A 643 -20.07 29.10 -16.72
CA PRO A 643 -21.18 28.25 -16.30
C PRO A 643 -20.90 26.75 -16.42
N VAL A 644 -20.26 26.34 -17.52
CA VAL A 644 -19.92 24.92 -17.78
C VAL A 644 -18.85 24.43 -16.80
N PHE A 645 -17.82 25.24 -16.53
CA PHE A 645 -16.78 24.89 -15.56
C PHE A 645 -17.35 24.78 -14.14
N VAL A 646 -18.18 25.74 -13.72
CA VAL A 646 -18.79 25.74 -12.38
C VAL A 646 -19.78 24.59 -12.20
N ALA A 647 -20.55 24.24 -13.23
CA ALA A 647 -21.45 23.08 -13.21
C ALA A 647 -20.71 21.76 -12.90
N ARG A 648 -19.48 21.60 -13.41
CA ARG A 648 -18.66 20.42 -13.13
C ARG A 648 -18.16 20.36 -11.71
N CYS A 649 -17.80 21.50 -11.13
CA CYS A 649 -17.08 21.54 -9.85
C CYS A 649 -17.98 21.67 -8.63
N LEU A 650 -19.17 22.27 -8.76
CA LEU A 650 -19.97 22.66 -7.61
C LEU A 650 -20.52 21.47 -6.82
N ASN A 651 -20.82 21.71 -5.54
CA ASN A 651 -21.69 20.84 -4.76
C ASN A 651 -23.12 20.96 -5.26
N VAL A 652 -23.71 19.89 -5.78
CA VAL A 652 -25.14 19.89 -6.09
C VAL A 652 -25.96 19.92 -4.81
N PHE A 653 -25.56 19.12 -3.82
CA PHE A 653 -26.20 19.05 -2.51
C PHE A 653 -25.27 19.53 -1.39
N GLU A 654 -25.89 20.07 -0.36
CA GLU A 654 -25.29 20.44 0.92
C GLU A 654 -26.08 19.81 2.06
N THR A 655 -25.41 19.51 3.17
CA THR A 655 -26.07 19.01 4.38
C THR A 655 -26.37 20.16 5.31
N VAL A 656 -27.66 20.38 5.60
CA VAL A 656 -28.11 21.34 6.62
C VAL A 656 -29.05 20.61 7.57
N ASP A 657 -28.81 20.72 8.88
CA ASP A 657 -29.58 20.04 9.93
C ASP A 657 -29.77 18.53 9.66
N GLU A 658 -28.69 17.85 9.26
CA GLU A 658 -28.66 16.41 8.91
C GLU A 658 -29.53 16.03 7.70
N GLN A 659 -30.02 17.00 6.93
CA GLN A 659 -30.79 16.78 5.70
C GLN A 659 -30.02 17.27 4.47
N GLN A 660 -30.06 16.47 3.41
CA GLN A 660 -29.54 16.87 2.10
C GLN A 660 -30.51 17.84 1.43
N GLN A 661 -29.99 19.00 1.01
CA GLN A 661 -30.75 19.96 0.22
C GLN A 661 -29.91 20.48 -0.96
N PRO A 662 -30.53 20.97 -2.04
CA PRO A 662 -29.81 21.55 -3.17
C PRO A 662 -29.07 22.82 -2.74
N SER A 663 -27.80 22.94 -3.15
CA SER A 663 -26.97 24.08 -2.76
C SER A 663 -27.45 25.39 -3.39
N ALA A 664 -27.19 26.50 -2.71
CA ALA A 664 -27.53 27.83 -3.22
C ALA A 664 -26.84 28.13 -4.58
N LEU A 665 -25.59 27.68 -4.75
CA LEU A 665 -24.84 27.84 -5.99
C LEU A 665 -25.45 27.04 -7.15
N PHE A 666 -25.89 25.81 -6.89
CA PHE A 666 -26.57 24.96 -7.88
C PHE A 666 -27.86 25.62 -8.39
N ILE A 667 -28.69 26.12 -7.47
CA ILE A 667 -29.94 26.81 -7.81
C ILE A 667 -29.64 28.07 -8.63
N ALA A 668 -28.73 28.92 -8.15
CA ALA A 668 -28.38 30.16 -8.82
C ALA A 668 -27.80 29.92 -10.23
N LEU A 669 -27.02 28.85 -10.42
CA LEU A 669 -26.48 28.48 -11.73
C LEU A 669 -27.59 28.08 -12.71
N LEU A 670 -28.56 27.28 -12.27
CA LEU A 670 -29.72 26.91 -13.08
C LEU A 670 -30.62 28.10 -13.41
N GLU A 671 -30.83 29.00 -12.44
CA GLU A 671 -31.64 30.20 -12.65
C GLU A 671 -31.09 31.09 -13.77
N ASN A 672 -29.78 31.27 -13.81
CA ASN A 672 -29.10 32.15 -14.76
C ASN A 672 -28.72 31.46 -16.09
N PHE A 673 -28.38 30.16 -16.06
CA PHE A 673 -27.77 29.46 -17.20
C PHE A 673 -28.38 28.08 -17.51
N GLY A 674 -29.45 27.65 -16.83
CA GLY A 674 -30.05 26.32 -17.01
C GLY A 674 -30.72 26.09 -18.37
N ASN A 675 -30.82 27.10 -19.23
CA ASN A 675 -31.24 26.97 -20.63
C ASN A 675 -30.09 26.54 -21.57
N ASP A 676 -28.84 26.60 -21.12
CA ASP A 676 -27.69 26.07 -21.86
C ASP A 676 -27.58 24.56 -21.62
N GLN A 677 -27.77 23.78 -22.69
CA GLN A 677 -27.71 22.32 -22.61
C GLN A 677 -26.34 21.80 -22.15
N ARG A 678 -25.25 22.55 -22.39
CA ARG A 678 -23.91 22.19 -21.90
C ARG A 678 -23.89 22.19 -20.38
N VAL A 679 -24.40 23.26 -19.75
CA VAL A 679 -24.52 23.39 -18.30
C VAL A 679 -25.40 22.30 -17.72
N ALA A 680 -26.56 22.06 -18.34
CA ALA A 680 -27.48 21.00 -17.91
C ALA A 680 -26.83 19.60 -17.93
N ASN A 681 -26.06 19.30 -18.98
CA ASN A 681 -25.36 18.03 -19.12
C ASN A 681 -24.24 17.85 -18.09
N GLU A 682 -23.47 18.91 -17.80
CA GLU A 682 -22.42 18.84 -16.77
C GLU A 682 -23.00 18.63 -15.37
N LEU A 683 -24.13 19.27 -15.04
CA LEU A 683 -24.82 19.02 -13.78
C LEU A 683 -25.33 17.58 -13.67
N HIS A 684 -25.83 17.00 -14.77
CA HIS A 684 -26.21 15.58 -14.81
C HIS A 684 -25.00 14.67 -14.59
N ALA A 685 -23.87 14.97 -15.23
CA ALA A 685 -22.65 14.19 -15.08
C ALA A 685 -22.10 14.25 -13.65
N ASN A 686 -22.03 15.44 -13.06
CA ASN A 686 -21.58 15.68 -11.68
C ASN A 686 -22.40 14.83 -10.68
N MET A 687 -23.73 14.82 -10.78
CA MET A 687 -24.57 13.96 -9.93
C MET A 687 -24.38 12.45 -10.17
N GLY A 688 -24.04 12.06 -11.40
CA GLY A 688 -23.93 10.65 -11.80
C GLY A 688 -22.61 9.99 -11.39
N THR A 689 -21.57 10.76 -11.08
CA THR A 689 -20.25 10.25 -10.71
C THR A 689 -20.13 10.07 -9.19
N ARG A 690 -20.41 8.85 -8.68
CA ARG A 690 -20.22 8.49 -7.26
C ARG A 690 -19.88 7.01 -7.08
N GLY A 691 -19.31 6.66 -5.92
CA GLY A 691 -19.20 5.27 -5.45
C GLY A 691 -20.31 4.91 -4.46
N TRP A 692 -20.77 3.65 -4.46
CA TRP A 692 -21.77 3.14 -3.52
C TRP A 692 -21.46 1.67 -3.14
N SER A 693 -22.07 1.20 -2.05
CA SER A 693 -21.94 -0.17 -1.56
C SER A 693 -23.34 -0.72 -1.26
N GLY A 694 -23.62 -1.94 -1.71
CA GLY A 694 -24.98 -2.50 -1.69
C GLY A 694 -25.86 -1.87 -2.79
N SER A 695 -27.15 -1.75 -2.51
CA SER A 695 -28.12 -1.17 -3.44
C SER A 695 -27.86 0.32 -3.67
N LEU A 696 -27.94 0.75 -4.94
CA LEU A 696 -27.89 2.17 -5.31
C LEU A 696 -29.23 2.89 -5.03
N VAL A 697 -30.33 2.14 -4.88
CA VAL A 697 -31.69 2.68 -4.78
C VAL A 697 -31.86 3.67 -3.61
N PRO A 698 -31.41 3.39 -2.37
CA PRO A 698 -31.54 4.34 -1.27
C PRO A 698 -30.85 5.69 -1.53
N TYR A 699 -29.73 5.69 -2.26
CA TYR A 699 -29.01 6.90 -2.62
C TYR A 699 -29.80 7.72 -3.65
N LEU A 700 -30.37 7.05 -4.66
CA LEU A 700 -31.21 7.68 -5.67
C LEU A 700 -32.52 8.25 -5.09
N GLU A 701 -33.13 7.53 -4.14
CA GLU A 701 -34.31 8.01 -3.42
C GLU A 701 -34.00 9.25 -2.58
N SER A 702 -32.84 9.26 -1.91
CA SER A 702 -32.34 10.43 -1.17
C SER A 702 -32.15 11.65 -2.07
N ASP A 703 -31.50 11.49 -3.22
CA ASP A 703 -31.31 12.57 -4.20
C ASP A 703 -32.65 13.12 -4.71
N LYS A 704 -33.59 12.21 -5.03
CA LYS A 704 -34.93 12.59 -5.48
C LYS A 704 -35.66 13.39 -4.41
N LEU A 705 -35.56 12.96 -3.15
CA LEU A 705 -36.17 13.67 -2.03
C LEU A 705 -35.57 15.06 -1.86
N ALA A 706 -34.25 15.19 -1.95
CA ALA A 706 -33.55 16.49 -1.89
C ALA A 706 -33.95 17.42 -3.04
N LEU A 707 -34.17 16.92 -4.26
CA LEU A 707 -34.56 17.72 -5.42
C LEU A 707 -36.06 18.06 -5.49
N SER A 708 -36.92 17.28 -4.83
CA SER A 708 -38.38 17.41 -4.91
C SER A 708 -38.93 18.81 -4.59
N PRO A 709 -38.39 19.58 -3.61
CA PRO A 709 -38.82 20.95 -3.35
C PRO A 709 -38.71 21.88 -4.58
N LEU A 710 -37.78 21.60 -5.51
CA LEU A 710 -37.52 22.44 -6.68
C LEU A 710 -38.43 22.13 -7.88
N ILE A 711 -39.31 21.11 -7.82
CA ILE A 711 -40.25 20.76 -8.90
C ILE A 711 -41.18 21.93 -9.25
N ASN A 712 -41.55 22.72 -8.24
CA ASN A 712 -42.45 23.88 -8.34
C ASN A 712 -41.72 25.22 -8.15
N HIS A 713 -40.39 25.25 -8.34
CA HIS A 713 -39.58 26.46 -8.22
C HIS A 713 -40.09 27.60 -9.12
N GLU A 714 -39.92 28.87 -8.76
CA GLU A 714 -40.45 30.00 -9.56
C GLU A 714 -39.75 30.14 -10.92
N ASN A 715 -38.45 29.83 -10.97
CA ASN A 715 -37.66 29.85 -12.21
C ASN A 715 -37.93 28.62 -13.10
N THR A 716 -38.25 28.85 -14.38
CA THR A 716 -38.58 27.80 -15.35
C THR A 716 -37.41 26.87 -15.66
N ASN A 717 -36.18 27.36 -15.72
CA ASN A 717 -35.00 26.54 -16.01
C ASN A 717 -34.77 25.52 -14.91
N VAL A 718 -34.87 25.95 -13.64
CA VAL A 718 -34.78 25.08 -12.46
C VAL A 718 -35.83 23.97 -12.52
N ARG A 719 -37.10 24.33 -12.75
CA ARG A 719 -38.19 23.35 -12.84
C ARG A 719 -37.97 22.33 -13.96
N LEU A 720 -37.53 22.77 -15.13
CA LEU A 720 -37.32 21.90 -16.29
C LEU A 720 -36.19 20.91 -16.04
N TRP A 721 -35.06 21.39 -15.55
CA TRP A 721 -33.90 20.54 -15.25
C TRP A 721 -34.23 19.51 -14.16
N VAL A 722 -34.83 19.96 -13.04
CA VAL A 722 -35.17 19.08 -11.92
C VAL A 722 -36.18 18.01 -12.33
N LYS A 723 -37.23 18.37 -13.08
CA LYS A 723 -38.20 17.37 -13.60
C LYS A 723 -37.52 16.36 -14.53
N SER A 724 -36.63 16.83 -15.40
CA SER A 724 -35.86 15.97 -16.29
C SER A 724 -34.98 15.01 -15.50
N HIS A 725 -34.27 15.50 -14.47
CA HIS A 725 -33.38 14.67 -13.66
C HIS A 725 -34.13 13.69 -12.75
N ILE A 726 -35.25 14.10 -12.14
CA ILE A 726 -36.08 13.19 -11.34
C ILE A 726 -36.62 12.05 -12.22
N ASN A 727 -37.06 12.34 -13.45
CA ASN A 727 -37.48 11.28 -14.38
C ASN A 727 -36.32 10.34 -14.74
N TYR A 728 -35.09 10.85 -14.81
CA TYR A 728 -33.89 10.02 -15.00
C TYR A 728 -33.62 9.15 -13.76
N ILE A 729 -33.69 9.73 -12.55
CA ILE A 729 -33.53 9.01 -11.28
C ILE A 729 -34.59 7.90 -11.15
N ASP A 730 -35.85 8.18 -11.47
CA ASP A 730 -36.94 7.18 -11.41
C ASP A 730 -36.67 5.98 -12.32
N ARG A 731 -36.17 6.23 -13.53
CA ARG A 731 -35.76 5.16 -14.43
C ARG A 731 -34.57 4.36 -13.89
N GLN A 732 -33.61 5.02 -13.25
CA GLN A 732 -32.47 4.34 -12.63
C GLN A 732 -32.93 3.50 -11.44
N ILE A 733 -33.83 3.99 -10.59
CA ILE A 733 -34.43 3.21 -9.49
C ILE A 733 -35.14 1.98 -10.04
N ASP A 734 -35.95 2.10 -11.09
CA ASP A 734 -36.63 0.95 -11.71
C ASP A 734 -35.67 -0.07 -12.33
N GLU A 735 -34.50 0.37 -12.79
CA GLU A 735 -33.45 -0.48 -13.35
C GLU A 735 -32.64 -1.16 -12.23
N GLU A 736 -32.29 -0.44 -11.17
CA GLU A 736 -31.53 -0.94 -10.02
C GLU A 736 -32.38 -1.83 -9.11
N LEU A 737 -33.66 -1.55 -8.89
CA LEU A 737 -34.55 -2.44 -8.14
C LEU A 737 -34.67 -3.81 -8.80
N LYS A 738 -34.66 -3.87 -10.13
CA LYS A 738 -34.64 -5.15 -10.85
C LYS A 738 -33.33 -5.89 -10.60
N ARG A 739 -32.21 -5.18 -10.57
CA ARG A 739 -30.89 -5.75 -10.24
C ARG A 739 -30.81 -6.21 -8.79
N ASP A 740 -31.34 -5.43 -7.84
CA ASP A 740 -31.40 -5.78 -6.42
C ASP A 740 -32.32 -6.99 -6.17
N GLU A 741 -33.46 -7.08 -6.89
CA GLU A 741 -34.33 -8.25 -6.86
C GLU A 741 -33.63 -9.46 -7.47
N GLU A 742 -32.97 -9.31 -8.62
CA GLU A 742 -32.12 -10.33 -9.26
C GLU A 742 -31.04 -10.84 -8.28
N ASP A 743 -30.34 -9.94 -7.58
CA ASP A 743 -29.36 -10.23 -6.53
C ASP A 743 -29.98 -10.97 -5.34
N GLY A 744 -31.16 -10.51 -4.87
CA GLY A 744 -31.90 -11.11 -3.75
C GLY A 744 -32.50 -12.48 -4.06
N PHE A 745 -32.79 -12.77 -5.33
CA PHE A 745 -33.23 -14.08 -5.81
C PHE A 745 -32.08 -14.99 -6.24
N GLY A 746 -30.83 -14.50 -6.20
CA GLY A 746 -29.66 -15.24 -6.64
C GLY A 746 -29.69 -15.58 -8.14
N LEU A 747 -30.29 -14.70 -8.94
CA LEU A 747 -30.44 -14.82 -10.38
C LEU A 747 -29.65 -13.70 -11.04
N TYR A 748 -28.59 -14.04 -11.77
CA TYR A 748 -28.07 -13.18 -12.84
C TYR A 748 -28.51 -13.73 -14.20
#